data_AF-A0A1X9N346-F1
#
_entry.id   AF-A0A1X9N346-F1
#
_cell.length_a   1.000
_cell.length_b   1.000
_cell.length_c   1.000
_cell.angle_alpha   90.00
_cell.angle_beta   90.00
_cell.angle_gamma   90.00
#
_symmetry.space_group_name_H-M   'P 1'
#
loop_
_entity.id
_entity.type
_entity.pdbx_description
1 polymer ?
#
loop_
_entity_poly.entity_id
_entity_poly.type
_entity_poly.pdbx_seq_one_letter_code
_entity_poly.pdbx_strand_id
1 'polypeptide(L)'
;MGDILLSSGPDNSPQHSMRDPSSDMLSVTVIIPVHNRWPIICDAVDSVLSQTHKNIECIVVDDASTDGTSELLKEKYGDKIIVLTNDRNREKSFSRNRGVIAAKSEFICFLDSDDVLTKSSVISRLNVFINDSEFQGVSFGLCKPERYKKTQEVRLVEYLKNNKPYTLETYLNNKSTICTNSFLLRREAMIEYGMYNEALTNREDIELFVRLLIDLPFVFTEKRVGYVRSIAKSRARNLWRKMLLQQESMCDAFYNVSKRSPRSSDAIIKLVEEGNSELLTALYHGFRYRDYILLFRALEQFGEKSYIRKKKFRKRYFISCVFRILSCFSNEGLFAKRSLNISLIDQLHVRYRLFISEDVMFQVDKEAGLNDVVSYNNYLCMLDGARIIKNEKNRKIVQAFLPNSKEVFCKLYYQSGLFPLLRRLLVGSRAAHQHNQNLKFYKTGFATPKSLGYICRRVGFLKWEYFQACEYISGSMTLSKALSGDSRLTNQGRSALLADLSNLVARFHGNNWVHGDLKLNNILLSDGELYFVDLDRFGFSYKRMVPERDLGRLLVGLSETGLNSQEISEFYRQYCEAYGVAGHEYIKKVAPWIDRFQKKHKEKYNIHPSKVLNCCACKKGIGSHDKNGLNILLLRRRDAKYTFKLLENVAGEINIDRYYLSRSQQKCLDGYLQNFNLKEYDRIVIDLKWSLIRFQTKALKNINGLVIYEHDACQNFMPSSRYYKKFQRFYRKLPRARIICSGWRSTERLQKMGFSVDFVPKYYDDISLSNMGVNRDIGYAFIGTLKNKIYKKREKMLKMISKGLPLRYLSAASPDEYSELLNRIKFFISADVGTDEYMIKNFEALACGCVLVAYRQKLEEARLGLVDMVNCILYSTPEEAIEKVKKVSSSQSLLENIAYKGELLAKKYTTKCHDEALLAVINKDIQQTNKRYSVFDRLRGFLLDHTFLLDVTIR
;
A
#
# COMPACT_ATOMS: atom_id res chain seq x y z
N MET A 1 -23.84 -75.03 -30.90
CA MET A 1 -25.32 -74.91 -30.94
C MET A 1 -25.72 -73.65 -30.18
N GLY A 2 -25.42 -72.44 -30.65
CA GLY A 2 -25.29 -72.02 -32.04
C GLY A 2 -26.46 -71.09 -32.35
N ASP A 3 -26.42 -69.93 -31.72
CA ASP A 3 -26.63 -68.61 -32.33
C ASP A 3 -27.81 -68.37 -33.29
N ILE A 4 -28.42 -67.19 -33.06
CA ILE A 4 -28.88 -66.23 -34.08
C ILE A 4 -30.35 -66.37 -34.59
N LEU A 5 -31.15 -65.30 -34.34
CA LEU A 5 -31.77 -64.35 -35.31
C LEU A 5 -33.17 -63.81 -34.92
N LEU A 6 -33.21 -62.47 -34.87
CA LEU A 6 -34.28 -61.45 -35.02
C LEU A 6 -35.69 -61.87 -35.51
N SER A 7 -36.76 -61.32 -34.90
CA SER A 7 -37.48 -60.10 -35.39
C SER A 7 -38.86 -59.88 -34.74
N SER A 8 -39.11 -58.60 -34.40
CA SER A 8 -40.36 -57.81 -34.23
C SER A 8 -41.74 -58.43 -33.95
N GLY A 9 -42.41 -57.87 -32.94
CA GLY A 9 -43.88 -57.76 -32.83
C GLY A 9 -44.28 -56.50 -32.01
N PRO A 10 -45.39 -55.79 -32.33
CA PRO A 10 -45.69 -54.46 -31.81
C PRO A 10 -46.67 -54.42 -30.63
N ASP A 11 -46.53 -53.34 -29.87
CA ASP A 11 -47.54 -52.52 -29.17
C ASP A 11 -48.59 -53.20 -28.29
N ASN A 12 -48.43 -53.01 -26.97
CA ASN A 12 -49.49 -53.12 -25.98
C ASN A 12 -49.33 -51.98 -24.98
N SER A 13 -50.20 -50.98 -25.08
CA SER A 13 -50.40 -49.98 -24.04
C SER A 13 -51.27 -50.54 -22.92
N PRO A 14 -50.97 -50.18 -21.66
CA PRO A 14 -52.00 -50.06 -20.65
C PRO A 14 -52.08 -48.62 -20.12
N GLN A 15 -53.32 -48.16 -20.04
CA GLN A 15 -53.82 -46.93 -19.46
C GLN A 15 -53.09 -46.49 -18.19
N HIS A 16 -52.40 -45.34 -18.25
CA HIS A 16 -52.00 -44.61 -17.06
C HIS A 16 -53.21 -43.86 -16.49
N SER A 17 -53.69 -44.34 -15.34
CA SER A 17 -54.64 -43.65 -14.47
C SER A 17 -54.21 -42.20 -14.24
N MET A 18 -55.08 -41.24 -14.55
CA MET A 18 -54.90 -39.84 -14.17
C MET A 18 -54.77 -39.75 -12.64
N ARG A 19 -53.62 -39.27 -12.15
CA ARG A 19 -53.48 -38.90 -10.75
C ARG A 19 -54.37 -37.69 -10.45
N ASP A 20 -55.09 -37.77 -9.35
CA ASP A 20 -55.89 -36.69 -8.78
C ASP A 20 -55.00 -35.45 -8.52
N PRO A 21 -55.26 -34.28 -9.16
CA PRO A 21 -54.42 -33.08 -9.06
C PRO A 21 -54.39 -32.44 -7.67
N SER A 22 -55.25 -32.87 -6.75
CA SER A 22 -55.37 -32.28 -5.41
C SER A 22 -54.36 -32.84 -4.39
N SER A 23 -53.62 -33.91 -4.74
CA SER A 23 -52.76 -34.65 -3.80
C SER A 23 -51.24 -34.59 -4.04
N ASP A 24 -50.75 -34.10 -5.18
CA ASP A 24 -49.30 -34.00 -5.50
C ASP A 24 -48.77 -32.55 -5.46
N MET A 25 -49.16 -31.75 -4.45
CA MET A 25 -48.48 -30.46 -4.22
C MET A 25 -47.08 -30.73 -3.66
N LEU A 26 -46.03 -30.53 -4.47
CA LEU A 26 -44.63 -30.74 -4.10
C LEU A 26 -44.31 -30.19 -2.70
N SER A 27 -43.77 -31.02 -1.81
CA SER A 27 -43.47 -30.65 -0.43
C SER A 27 -42.16 -29.86 -0.34
N VAL A 28 -42.11 -28.83 0.53
CA VAL A 28 -40.89 -28.04 0.77
C VAL A 28 -40.60 -27.89 2.25
N THR A 29 -39.37 -28.18 2.67
CA THR A 29 -38.89 -27.83 4.01
C THR A 29 -38.09 -26.53 3.98
N VAL A 30 -38.45 -25.56 4.82
CA VAL A 30 -37.64 -24.36 5.09
C VAL A 30 -36.87 -24.55 6.39
N ILE A 31 -35.55 -24.44 6.32
CA ILE A 31 -34.64 -24.66 7.44
C ILE A 31 -34.09 -23.32 7.95
N ILE A 32 -34.29 -23.03 9.24
CA ILE A 32 -33.89 -21.79 9.90
C ILE A 32 -32.89 -22.07 11.04
N PRO A 33 -31.59 -21.78 10.89
CA PRO A 33 -30.65 -21.84 12.01
C PRO A 33 -30.75 -20.59 12.89
N VAL A 34 -30.80 -20.77 14.21
CA VAL A 34 -30.90 -19.67 15.18
C VAL A 34 -29.93 -19.85 16.34
N HIS A 35 -29.33 -18.76 16.81
CA HIS A 35 -28.56 -18.71 18.05
C HIS A 35 -28.69 -17.31 18.65
N ASN A 36 -29.26 -17.20 19.85
CA ASN A 36 -29.41 -15.97 20.63
C ASN A 36 -30.10 -14.83 19.84
N ARG A 37 -31.29 -15.10 19.29
CA ARG A 37 -32.04 -14.15 18.42
C ARG A 37 -33.55 -14.15 18.68
N TRP A 38 -33.99 -14.42 19.91
CA TRP A 38 -35.41 -14.38 20.24
C TRP A 38 -36.15 -13.10 19.78
N PRO A 39 -35.56 -11.87 19.77
CA PRO A 39 -36.31 -10.67 19.41
C PRO A 39 -36.69 -10.56 17.93
N ILE A 40 -36.09 -11.37 17.04
CA ILE A 40 -36.23 -11.21 15.58
C ILE A 40 -36.56 -12.51 14.84
N ILE A 41 -36.36 -13.68 15.45
CA ILE A 41 -36.63 -14.99 14.82
C ILE A 41 -38.10 -15.18 14.44
N CYS A 42 -39.02 -14.56 15.18
CA CYS A 42 -40.46 -14.63 14.91
C CYS A 42 -40.80 -14.13 13.49
N ASP A 43 -40.18 -13.04 13.04
CA ASP A 43 -40.42 -12.49 11.70
C ASP A 43 -40.07 -13.51 10.61
N ALA A 44 -38.97 -14.25 10.82
CA ALA A 44 -38.50 -15.28 9.89
C ALA A 44 -39.50 -16.45 9.82
N VAL A 45 -39.92 -16.97 10.97
CA VAL A 45 -40.90 -18.06 11.08
C VAL A 45 -42.26 -17.64 10.50
N ASP A 46 -42.75 -16.47 10.86
CA ASP A 46 -44.02 -15.93 10.36
C ASP A 46 -43.99 -15.76 8.82
N SER A 47 -42.83 -15.42 8.25
CA SER A 47 -42.66 -15.33 6.79
C SER A 47 -42.73 -16.70 6.07
N VAL A 48 -42.38 -17.78 6.76
CA VAL A 48 -42.50 -19.16 6.25
C VAL A 48 -43.95 -19.64 6.37
N LEU A 49 -44.58 -19.45 7.53
CA LEU A 49 -45.98 -19.87 7.74
C LEU A 49 -46.98 -19.10 6.88
N SER A 50 -46.62 -17.89 6.42
CA SER A 50 -47.45 -17.05 5.56
C SER A 50 -47.24 -17.27 4.05
N GLN A 51 -46.48 -18.29 3.64
CA GLN A 51 -46.29 -18.59 2.21
C GLN A 51 -47.63 -18.95 1.52
N THR A 52 -47.70 -18.64 0.22
CA THR A 52 -48.85 -18.97 -0.61
C THR A 52 -48.93 -20.47 -0.93
N HIS A 53 -47.77 -21.14 -1.03
CA HIS A 53 -47.70 -22.60 -1.11
C HIS A 53 -47.95 -23.19 0.27
N LYS A 54 -48.85 -24.18 0.38
CA LYS A 54 -49.32 -24.69 1.68
C LYS A 54 -48.62 -25.96 2.16
N ASN A 55 -48.06 -26.76 1.26
CA ASN A 55 -47.32 -27.97 1.63
C ASN A 55 -45.87 -27.62 2.03
N ILE A 56 -45.73 -26.95 3.19
CA ILE A 56 -44.46 -26.48 3.71
C ILE A 56 -44.23 -26.98 5.13
N GLU A 57 -43.05 -27.55 5.36
CA GLU A 57 -42.50 -27.86 6.67
C GLU A 57 -41.54 -26.73 7.10
N CYS A 58 -41.63 -26.27 8.34
CA CYS A 58 -40.70 -25.28 8.89
C CYS A 58 -39.88 -25.91 10.02
N ILE A 59 -38.58 -26.09 9.80
CA ILE A 59 -37.65 -26.61 10.80
C ILE A 59 -36.78 -25.47 11.31
N VAL A 60 -36.88 -25.15 12.59
CA VAL A 60 -35.99 -24.22 13.28
C VAL A 60 -34.95 -25.04 14.06
N VAL A 61 -33.67 -24.82 13.77
CA VAL A 61 -32.58 -25.48 14.48
C VAL A 61 -31.92 -24.47 15.42
N ASP A 62 -32.24 -24.58 16.72
CA ASP A 62 -31.65 -23.77 17.77
C ASP A 62 -30.27 -24.31 18.16
N ASP A 63 -29.24 -23.54 17.86
CA ASP A 63 -27.84 -23.87 18.09
C ASP A 63 -27.40 -23.55 19.53
N ALA A 64 -28.12 -24.12 20.49
CA ALA A 64 -27.94 -23.93 21.93
C ALA A 64 -28.00 -22.46 22.37
N SER A 65 -29.10 -21.76 22.03
CA SER A 65 -29.36 -20.42 22.55
C SER A 65 -29.46 -20.41 24.08
N THR A 66 -29.03 -19.31 24.68
CA THR A 66 -29.04 -19.05 26.11
C THR A 66 -30.01 -17.92 26.50
N ASP A 67 -30.76 -17.39 25.53
CA ASP A 67 -31.63 -16.22 25.66
C ASP A 67 -33.13 -16.55 25.71
N GLY A 68 -33.49 -17.84 25.85
CA GLY A 68 -34.87 -18.31 25.86
C GLY A 68 -35.49 -18.55 24.47
N THR A 69 -34.69 -18.53 23.40
CA THR A 69 -35.18 -18.70 22.02
C THR A 69 -35.99 -20.01 21.83
N SER A 70 -35.50 -21.15 22.33
CA SER A 70 -36.15 -22.47 22.19
C SER A 70 -37.54 -22.50 22.85
N GLU A 71 -37.63 -22.01 24.09
CA GLU A 71 -38.86 -21.99 24.88
C GLU A 71 -39.93 -21.13 24.21
N LEU A 72 -39.53 -19.92 23.78
CA LEU A 72 -40.41 -18.97 23.11
C LEU A 72 -40.96 -19.52 21.78
N LEU A 73 -40.13 -20.23 21.00
CA LEU A 73 -40.57 -20.83 19.75
C LEU A 73 -41.60 -21.93 19.97
N LYS A 74 -41.38 -22.79 20.98
CA LYS A 74 -42.32 -23.85 21.35
C LYS A 74 -43.64 -23.28 21.86
N GLU A 75 -43.59 -22.27 22.72
CA GLU A 75 -44.78 -21.61 23.28
C GLU A 75 -45.61 -20.93 22.18
N LYS A 76 -44.97 -20.15 21.29
CA LYS A 76 -45.68 -19.33 20.30
C LYS A 76 -46.23 -20.13 19.12
N TYR A 77 -45.48 -21.13 18.64
CA TYR A 77 -45.81 -21.82 17.38
C TYR A 77 -46.31 -23.25 17.57
N GLY A 78 -46.01 -23.90 18.70
CA GLY A 78 -46.39 -25.30 18.96
C GLY A 78 -46.00 -26.21 17.81
N ASP A 79 -46.91 -27.09 17.41
CA ASP A 79 -46.70 -28.09 16.35
C ASP A 79 -46.68 -27.51 14.92
N LYS A 80 -46.85 -26.20 14.74
CA LYS A 80 -46.77 -25.54 13.42
C LYS A 80 -45.34 -25.51 12.88
N ILE A 81 -44.34 -25.68 13.74
CA ILE A 81 -42.93 -25.75 13.39
C ILE A 81 -42.26 -26.90 14.14
N ILE A 82 -41.15 -27.40 13.61
CA ILE A 82 -40.29 -28.36 14.31
C ILE A 82 -39.11 -27.60 14.89
N VAL A 83 -38.91 -27.65 16.21
CA VAL A 83 -37.74 -27.04 16.88
C VAL A 83 -36.74 -28.13 17.27
N LEU A 84 -35.54 -28.09 16.68
CA LEU A 84 -34.42 -28.96 17.02
C LEU A 84 -33.37 -28.19 17.81
N THR A 85 -33.08 -28.59 19.03
CA THR A 85 -32.06 -27.92 19.87
C THR A 85 -30.74 -28.71 19.88
N ASN A 86 -29.63 -28.05 19.57
CA ASN A 86 -28.28 -28.63 19.69
C ASN A 86 -27.85 -28.70 21.16
N ASP A 87 -27.00 -29.67 21.48
CA ASP A 87 -26.39 -29.87 22.80
C ASP A 87 -25.43 -28.72 23.18
N ARG A 88 -24.81 -28.11 22.18
CA ARG A 88 -23.91 -26.97 22.28
C ARG A 88 -23.92 -26.14 21.00
N ASN A 89 -23.36 -24.94 21.03
CA ASN A 89 -23.18 -24.13 19.83
C ASN A 89 -22.18 -24.82 18.87
N ARG A 90 -22.68 -25.24 17.71
CA ARG A 90 -22.01 -25.97 16.62
C ARG A 90 -21.92 -25.15 15.33
N GLU A 91 -22.40 -23.91 15.35
CA GLU A 91 -22.49 -22.96 14.25
C GLU A 91 -23.55 -23.34 13.19
N LYS A 92 -23.80 -22.38 12.30
CA LYS A 92 -24.87 -22.41 11.29
C LYS A 92 -24.78 -23.55 10.27
N SER A 93 -23.58 -23.96 9.85
CA SER A 93 -23.42 -25.03 8.85
C SER A 93 -23.90 -26.38 9.39
N PHE A 94 -23.48 -26.73 10.61
CA PHE A 94 -23.97 -27.91 11.31
C PHE A 94 -25.48 -27.86 11.51
N SER A 95 -25.99 -26.72 11.97
CA SER A 95 -27.43 -26.55 12.23
C SER A 95 -28.27 -26.69 10.95
N ARG A 96 -27.80 -26.17 9.81
CA ARG A 96 -28.45 -26.36 8.51
C ARG A 96 -28.43 -27.83 8.10
N ASN A 97 -27.29 -28.52 8.20
CA ASN A 97 -27.19 -29.94 7.87
C ASN A 97 -28.13 -30.79 8.72
N ARG A 98 -28.19 -30.53 10.03
CA ARG A 98 -29.14 -31.21 10.92
C ARG A 98 -30.59 -31.01 10.46
N GLY A 99 -30.93 -29.81 10.00
CA GLY A 99 -32.23 -29.52 9.38
C GLY A 99 -32.45 -30.31 8.10
N VAL A 100 -31.45 -30.43 7.21
CA VAL A 100 -31.55 -31.22 5.97
C VAL A 100 -31.82 -32.69 6.25
N ILE A 101 -31.12 -33.26 7.24
CA ILE A 101 -31.30 -34.65 7.64
C ILE A 101 -32.70 -34.88 8.21
N ALA A 102 -33.19 -33.96 9.05
CA ALA A 102 -34.51 -34.04 9.66
C ALA A 102 -35.67 -33.74 8.71
N ALA A 103 -35.42 -32.98 7.63
CA ALA A 103 -36.42 -32.64 6.62
C ALA A 103 -37.01 -33.90 5.99
N LYS A 104 -38.34 -33.91 5.84
CA LYS A 104 -39.07 -35.01 5.19
C LYS A 104 -39.54 -34.66 3.77
N SER A 105 -39.48 -33.38 3.42
CA SER A 105 -39.94 -32.90 2.12
C SER A 105 -38.97 -33.23 0.99
N GLU A 106 -39.50 -33.36 -0.22
CA GLU A 106 -38.73 -33.59 -1.45
C GLU A 106 -37.81 -32.41 -1.77
N PHE A 107 -38.25 -31.20 -1.49
CA PHE A 107 -37.48 -29.98 -1.74
C PHE A 107 -37.10 -29.29 -0.44
N ILE A 108 -35.96 -28.60 -0.45
CA ILE A 108 -35.50 -27.81 0.69
C ILE A 108 -35.09 -26.41 0.27
N CYS A 109 -35.24 -25.47 1.20
CA CYS A 109 -34.56 -24.17 1.14
C CYS A 109 -34.20 -23.66 2.53
N PHE A 110 -33.39 -22.61 2.59
CA PHE A 110 -32.85 -22.07 3.83
C PHE A 110 -33.32 -20.64 4.05
N LEU A 111 -33.40 -20.22 5.32
CA LEU A 111 -33.66 -18.85 5.72
C LEU A 111 -32.84 -18.50 6.96
N ASP A 112 -32.02 -17.45 6.88
CA ASP A 112 -31.34 -16.92 8.07
C ASP A 112 -32.32 -16.30 9.06
N SER A 113 -32.06 -16.49 10.36
CA SER A 113 -32.96 -16.12 11.47
C SER A 113 -33.22 -14.61 11.64
N ASP A 114 -32.51 -13.75 10.90
CA ASP A 114 -32.68 -12.30 10.88
C ASP A 114 -33.28 -11.75 9.58
N ASP A 115 -33.69 -12.63 8.68
CA ASP A 115 -34.21 -12.32 7.36
C ASP A 115 -35.65 -12.83 7.19
N VAL A 116 -36.33 -12.39 6.12
CA VAL A 116 -37.72 -12.80 5.84
C VAL A 116 -37.92 -13.16 4.37
N LEU A 117 -38.75 -14.16 4.10
CA LEU A 117 -39.14 -14.54 2.74
C LEU A 117 -40.28 -13.66 2.22
N THR A 118 -40.37 -13.51 0.89
CA THR A 118 -41.57 -12.92 0.25
C THR A 118 -42.71 -13.93 0.25
N LYS A 119 -43.98 -13.49 0.24
CA LYS A 119 -45.16 -14.39 0.30
C LYS A 119 -45.19 -15.48 -0.80
N SER A 120 -44.63 -15.19 -1.98
CA SER A 120 -44.56 -16.11 -3.13
C SER A 120 -43.18 -16.74 -3.34
N SER A 121 -42.31 -16.68 -2.33
CA SER A 121 -40.92 -17.12 -2.40
C SER A 121 -40.78 -18.59 -2.77
N VAL A 122 -41.53 -19.45 -2.09
CA VAL A 122 -41.47 -20.90 -2.31
C VAL A 122 -42.09 -21.28 -3.66
N ILE A 123 -43.33 -20.84 -3.93
CA ILE A 123 -44.02 -21.20 -5.19
C ILE A 123 -43.26 -20.72 -6.43
N SER A 124 -42.66 -19.52 -6.41
CA SER A 124 -41.91 -19.01 -7.56
C SER A 124 -40.65 -19.82 -7.88
N ARG A 125 -40.05 -20.46 -6.88
CA ARG A 125 -38.90 -21.36 -7.03
C ARG A 125 -39.34 -22.77 -7.41
N LEU A 126 -40.44 -23.27 -6.85
CA LEU A 126 -41.04 -24.55 -7.22
C LEU A 126 -41.52 -24.58 -8.67
N ASN A 127 -42.06 -23.47 -9.20
CA ASN A 127 -42.57 -23.41 -10.57
C ASN A 127 -41.53 -23.82 -11.64
N VAL A 128 -40.24 -23.72 -11.35
CA VAL A 128 -39.18 -24.23 -12.24
C VAL A 128 -39.28 -25.75 -12.37
N PHE A 129 -39.47 -26.46 -11.26
CA PHE A 129 -39.61 -27.92 -11.21
C PHE A 129 -41.01 -28.39 -11.63
N ILE A 130 -42.05 -27.59 -11.40
CA ILE A 130 -43.42 -27.90 -11.85
C ILE A 130 -43.52 -27.79 -13.37
N ASN A 131 -42.89 -26.78 -13.96
CA ASN A 131 -42.93 -26.56 -15.41
C ASN A 131 -41.98 -27.49 -16.18
N ASP A 132 -41.01 -28.10 -15.49
CA ASP A 132 -40.05 -29.05 -16.04
C ASP A 132 -39.78 -30.13 -14.98
N SER A 133 -40.54 -31.21 -15.03
CA SER A 133 -40.45 -32.31 -14.06
C SER A 133 -39.14 -33.11 -14.16
N GLU A 134 -38.47 -33.04 -15.32
CA GLU A 134 -37.16 -33.66 -15.56
C GLU A 134 -36.01 -32.79 -15.04
N PHE A 135 -36.27 -31.52 -14.68
CA PHE A 135 -35.24 -30.62 -14.19
C PHE A 135 -34.57 -31.13 -12.89
N GLN A 136 -33.32 -31.57 -13.03
CA GLN A 136 -32.43 -31.95 -11.93
C GLN A 136 -31.42 -30.82 -11.70
N GLY A 137 -31.82 -29.79 -10.96
CA GLY A 137 -30.96 -28.63 -10.72
C GLY A 137 -31.38 -27.76 -9.55
N VAL A 138 -30.96 -26.49 -9.59
CA VAL A 138 -31.22 -25.51 -8.53
C VAL A 138 -32.02 -24.35 -9.10
N SER A 139 -33.16 -24.02 -8.48
CA SER A 139 -33.89 -22.79 -8.78
C SER A 139 -33.53 -21.70 -7.78
N PHE A 140 -33.37 -20.47 -8.24
CA PHE A 140 -33.01 -19.36 -7.35
C PHE A 140 -33.67 -18.04 -7.74
N GLY A 141 -33.87 -17.17 -6.76
CA GLY A 141 -34.39 -15.82 -6.95
C GLY A 141 -33.48 -14.75 -6.36
N LEU A 142 -33.97 -13.51 -6.28
CA LEU A 142 -33.22 -12.40 -5.68
C LEU A 142 -33.54 -12.23 -4.19
N CYS A 143 -32.49 -12.03 -3.38
CA CYS A 143 -32.60 -11.53 -2.01
C CYS A 143 -31.96 -10.14 -1.92
N LYS A 144 -32.73 -9.13 -1.51
CA LYS A 144 -32.25 -7.74 -1.50
C LYS A 144 -31.80 -7.33 -0.09
N PRO A 145 -30.59 -6.78 0.10
CA PRO A 145 -30.31 -5.92 1.25
C PRO A 145 -30.91 -4.53 0.98
N GLU A 146 -31.52 -3.90 2.00
CA GLU A 146 -32.16 -2.56 1.95
C GLU A 146 -31.35 -1.43 1.26
N ARG A 147 -30.07 -1.64 0.97
CA ARG A 147 -29.12 -0.66 0.42
C ARG A 147 -29.07 -0.53 -1.10
N TYR A 148 -29.68 -1.42 -1.88
CA TYR A 148 -29.63 -1.29 -3.36
C TYR A 148 -30.67 -0.30 -3.89
N LYS A 149 -30.23 0.69 -4.67
CA LYS A 149 -31.12 1.59 -5.42
C LYS A 149 -31.90 0.79 -6.48
N LYS A 150 -33.16 1.17 -6.76
CA LYS A 150 -34.06 0.51 -7.73
C LYS A 150 -33.39 0.27 -9.10
N THR A 151 -32.53 1.19 -9.54
CA THR A 151 -31.78 1.09 -10.82
C THR A 151 -30.71 -0.01 -10.84
N GLN A 152 -30.13 -0.38 -9.69
CA GLN A 152 -29.14 -1.47 -9.63
C GLN A 152 -29.82 -2.85 -9.70
N GLU A 153 -31.02 -2.94 -9.16
CA GLU A 153 -31.83 -4.17 -9.18
C GLU A 153 -32.29 -4.53 -10.60
N VAL A 154 -32.78 -3.55 -11.37
CA VAL A 154 -33.17 -3.75 -12.78
C VAL A 154 -32.01 -4.32 -13.59
N ARG A 155 -30.81 -3.74 -13.45
CA ARG A 155 -29.60 -4.22 -14.14
C ARG A 155 -29.18 -5.63 -13.72
N LEU A 156 -29.35 -5.98 -12.46
CA LEU A 156 -29.02 -7.32 -11.97
C LEU A 156 -30.01 -8.37 -12.49
N VAL A 157 -31.31 -8.05 -12.48
CA VAL A 157 -32.35 -8.91 -13.05
C VAL A 157 -32.09 -9.14 -14.54
N GLU A 158 -31.81 -8.08 -15.29
CA GLU A 158 -31.51 -8.15 -16.72
C GLU A 158 -30.23 -8.97 -16.99
N TYR A 159 -29.18 -8.77 -16.19
CA TYR A 159 -27.99 -9.61 -16.23
C TYR A 159 -28.32 -11.10 -15.99
N LEU A 160 -29.06 -11.43 -14.93
CA LEU A 160 -29.39 -12.82 -14.60
C LEU A 160 -30.28 -13.48 -15.66
N LYS A 161 -31.21 -12.72 -16.26
CA LYS A 161 -32.05 -13.19 -17.38
C LYS A 161 -31.20 -13.56 -18.60
N ASN A 162 -30.23 -12.72 -18.93
CA ASN A 162 -29.39 -12.88 -20.12
C ASN A 162 -28.31 -13.95 -19.96
N ASN A 163 -28.04 -14.44 -18.74
CA ASN A 163 -27.08 -15.51 -18.46
C ASN A 163 -27.82 -16.84 -18.19
N LYS A 164 -28.60 -17.32 -19.16
CA LYS A 164 -29.18 -18.67 -19.18
C LYS A 164 -28.41 -19.51 -20.22
N PRO A 165 -27.63 -20.55 -19.83
CA PRO A 165 -27.52 -21.12 -18.48
C PRO A 165 -26.68 -20.26 -17.51
N TYR A 166 -27.06 -20.28 -16.23
CA TYR A 166 -26.32 -19.59 -15.17
C TYR A 166 -25.14 -20.47 -14.73
N THR A 167 -23.93 -20.09 -15.11
CA THR A 167 -22.74 -20.95 -14.94
C THR A 167 -21.89 -20.57 -13.73
N LEU A 168 -20.98 -21.47 -13.36
CA LEU A 168 -19.90 -21.17 -12.39
C LEU A 168 -19.14 -19.90 -12.76
N GLU A 169 -18.81 -19.70 -14.04
CA GLU A 169 -18.09 -18.50 -14.49
C GLU A 169 -18.92 -17.22 -14.24
N THR A 170 -20.21 -17.26 -14.54
CA THR A 170 -21.15 -16.16 -14.28
C THR A 170 -21.18 -15.81 -12.79
N TYR A 171 -21.27 -16.81 -11.91
CA TYR A 171 -21.25 -16.64 -10.46
C TYR A 171 -19.92 -16.05 -9.95
N LEU A 172 -18.78 -16.56 -10.42
CA LEU A 172 -17.46 -16.10 -10.00
C LEU A 172 -17.16 -14.67 -10.44
N ASN A 173 -17.64 -14.28 -11.63
CA ASN A 173 -17.48 -12.93 -12.17
C ASN A 173 -18.40 -11.90 -11.48
N ASN A 174 -19.55 -12.33 -10.95
CA ASN A 174 -20.54 -11.45 -10.33
C ASN A 174 -20.92 -11.94 -8.92
N LYS A 175 -19.92 -11.96 -8.04
CA LYS A 175 -20.03 -12.43 -6.65
C LYS A 175 -21.25 -11.80 -5.95
N SER A 176 -22.01 -12.61 -5.21
CA SER A 176 -23.21 -12.24 -4.44
C SER A 176 -24.53 -12.13 -5.22
N THR A 177 -24.63 -12.74 -6.40
CA THR A 177 -25.89 -12.97 -7.13
C THR A 177 -26.82 -13.99 -6.46
N ILE A 178 -26.23 -14.98 -5.76
CA ILE A 178 -26.91 -16.05 -5.01
C ILE A 178 -26.42 -16.00 -3.57
N CYS A 179 -27.32 -16.24 -2.60
CA CYS A 179 -27.01 -16.38 -1.18
C CYS A 179 -27.81 -17.53 -0.56
N THR A 180 -27.54 -17.86 0.71
CA THR A 180 -28.23 -18.94 1.43
C THR A 180 -29.76 -18.88 1.31
N ASN A 181 -30.35 -17.68 1.40
CA ASN A 181 -31.81 -17.54 1.40
C ASN A 181 -32.46 -17.64 0.02
N SER A 182 -31.66 -17.70 -1.06
CA SER A 182 -32.17 -17.44 -2.41
C SER A 182 -32.49 -18.68 -3.25
N PHE A 183 -32.07 -19.88 -2.84
CA PHE A 183 -32.12 -21.08 -3.68
C PHE A 183 -33.04 -22.17 -3.12
N LEU A 184 -33.50 -23.07 -4.00
CA LEU A 184 -34.30 -24.25 -3.71
C LEU A 184 -33.81 -25.39 -4.59
N LEU A 185 -33.71 -26.58 -4.02
CA LEU A 185 -33.24 -27.80 -4.69
C LEU A 185 -33.87 -29.03 -4.03
N ARG A 186 -33.76 -30.18 -4.71
CA ARG A 186 -34.14 -31.48 -4.16
C ARG A 186 -33.29 -31.81 -2.94
N ARG A 187 -33.91 -32.35 -1.90
CA ARG A 187 -33.24 -32.74 -0.66
C ARG A 187 -32.13 -33.76 -0.93
N GLU A 188 -32.40 -34.72 -1.79
CA GLU A 188 -31.46 -35.79 -2.18
C GLU A 188 -30.22 -35.19 -2.85
N ALA A 189 -30.38 -34.19 -3.72
CA ALA A 189 -29.24 -33.48 -4.32
C ALA A 189 -28.40 -32.76 -3.26
N MET A 190 -29.02 -32.13 -2.25
CA MET A 190 -28.24 -31.50 -1.17
C MET A 190 -27.42 -32.54 -0.39
N ILE A 191 -27.95 -33.75 -0.17
CA ILE A 191 -27.27 -34.85 0.54
C ILE A 191 -26.15 -35.45 -0.33
N GLU A 192 -26.45 -35.77 -1.58
CA GLU A 192 -25.52 -36.34 -2.55
C GLU A 192 -24.30 -35.42 -2.74
N TYR A 193 -24.56 -34.13 -2.90
CA TYR A 193 -23.53 -33.11 -2.93
C TYR A 193 -23.14 -32.67 -1.52
N GLY A 194 -23.01 -33.60 -0.56
CA GLY A 194 -22.28 -33.45 0.70
C GLY A 194 -22.71 -32.33 1.67
N MET A 195 -23.88 -31.71 1.46
CA MET A 195 -24.45 -30.63 2.28
C MET A 195 -23.48 -29.45 2.55
N TYR A 196 -23.71 -28.65 3.60
CA TYR A 196 -22.78 -27.59 3.99
C TYR A 196 -21.53 -28.15 4.65
N ASN A 197 -20.36 -27.61 4.29
CA ASN A 197 -19.12 -27.97 4.98
C ASN A 197 -19.07 -27.38 6.40
N GLU A 198 -19.18 -28.25 7.41
CA GLU A 198 -19.23 -27.86 8.83
C GLU A 198 -17.93 -27.26 9.37
N ALA A 199 -16.80 -27.47 8.67
CA ALA A 199 -15.55 -26.78 9.00
C ALA A 199 -15.60 -25.28 8.69
N LEU A 200 -16.55 -24.84 7.84
CA LEU A 200 -16.72 -23.45 7.45
C LEU A 200 -17.74 -22.75 8.35
N THR A 201 -17.31 -21.71 9.06
CA THR A 201 -18.23 -20.81 9.81
C THR A 201 -18.54 -19.52 9.07
N ASN A 202 -17.91 -19.31 7.90
CA ASN A 202 -18.16 -18.17 7.02
C ASN A 202 -17.82 -18.56 5.58
N ARG A 203 -18.52 -17.96 4.61
CA ARG A 203 -18.43 -18.30 3.18
C ARG A 203 -18.77 -19.76 2.86
N GLU A 204 -19.49 -20.42 3.77
CA GLU A 204 -19.99 -21.78 3.60
C GLU A 204 -20.95 -21.89 2.40
N ASP A 205 -21.67 -20.81 2.11
CA ASP A 205 -22.55 -20.67 0.97
C ASP A 205 -21.79 -20.60 -0.35
N ILE A 206 -20.69 -19.84 -0.39
CA ILE A 206 -19.82 -19.73 -1.58
C ILE A 206 -19.22 -21.10 -1.94
N GLU A 207 -18.70 -21.84 -0.95
CA GLU A 207 -18.16 -23.18 -1.19
C GLU A 207 -19.23 -24.12 -1.76
N LEU A 208 -20.40 -24.16 -1.12
CA LEU A 208 -21.52 -24.98 -1.56
C LEU A 208 -21.94 -24.64 -3.00
N PHE A 209 -22.14 -23.36 -3.33
CA PHE A 209 -22.57 -22.97 -4.67
C PHE A 209 -21.52 -23.28 -5.74
N VAL A 210 -20.23 -23.10 -5.44
CA VAL A 210 -19.18 -23.48 -6.38
C VAL A 210 -19.25 -24.99 -6.66
N ARG A 211 -19.49 -25.82 -5.65
CA ARG A 211 -19.62 -27.27 -5.80
C ARG A 211 -20.86 -27.67 -6.60
N LEU A 212 -22.02 -27.07 -6.32
CA LEU A 212 -23.26 -27.35 -7.04
C LEU A 212 -23.21 -26.86 -8.50
N LEU A 213 -22.69 -25.66 -8.77
CA LEU A 213 -22.65 -25.05 -10.12
C LEU A 213 -21.74 -25.77 -11.12
N ILE A 214 -20.93 -26.73 -10.69
CA ILE A 214 -20.11 -27.55 -11.59
C ILE A 214 -20.96 -28.61 -12.27
N ASP A 215 -21.85 -29.24 -11.49
CA ASP A 215 -22.52 -30.46 -11.89
C ASP A 215 -24.03 -30.24 -12.10
N LEU A 216 -24.62 -29.18 -11.52
CA LEU A 216 -26.05 -28.88 -11.59
C LEU A 216 -26.34 -27.57 -12.35
N PRO A 217 -27.38 -27.55 -13.20
CA PRO A 217 -27.88 -26.33 -13.83
C PRO A 217 -28.59 -25.43 -12.81
N PHE A 218 -28.39 -24.12 -12.93
CA PHE A 218 -29.05 -23.11 -12.11
C PHE A 218 -30.01 -22.27 -12.94
N VAL A 219 -31.26 -22.16 -12.46
CA VAL A 219 -32.33 -21.42 -13.15
C VAL A 219 -32.81 -20.25 -12.29
N PHE A 220 -32.72 -19.05 -12.86
CA PHE A 220 -33.22 -17.84 -12.22
C PHE A 220 -34.74 -17.68 -12.44
N THR A 221 -35.49 -17.52 -11.35
CA THR A 221 -36.97 -17.43 -11.34
C THR A 221 -37.52 -16.04 -11.67
N GLU A 222 -36.65 -15.04 -11.83
CA GLU A 222 -37.02 -13.65 -12.12
C GLU A 222 -37.89 -12.99 -11.04
N LYS A 223 -37.99 -13.61 -9.86
CA LYS A 223 -38.73 -13.12 -8.71
C LYS A 223 -37.81 -12.78 -7.55
N ARG A 224 -38.27 -11.86 -6.71
CA ARG A 224 -37.69 -11.62 -5.40
C ARG A 224 -38.21 -12.66 -4.42
N VAL A 225 -37.32 -13.34 -3.72
CA VAL A 225 -37.63 -14.47 -2.84
C VAL A 225 -37.39 -14.15 -1.36
N GLY A 226 -36.64 -13.09 -1.03
CA GLY A 226 -36.46 -12.65 0.36
C GLY A 226 -35.86 -11.26 0.56
N TYR A 227 -35.84 -10.83 1.81
CA TYR A 227 -35.29 -9.56 2.28
C TYR A 227 -34.21 -9.82 3.33
N VAL A 228 -33.03 -9.24 3.11
CA VAL A 228 -31.87 -9.39 4.00
C VAL A 228 -31.73 -8.15 4.87
N ARG A 229 -31.81 -8.30 6.20
CA ARG A 229 -31.80 -7.19 7.15
C ARG A 229 -30.36 -6.65 7.32
N SER A 230 -30.19 -5.32 7.23
CA SER A 230 -28.87 -4.69 7.38
C SER A 230 -28.47 -4.56 8.85
N ILE A 231 -27.98 -5.62 9.48
CA ILE A 231 -27.41 -5.51 10.84
C ILE A 231 -26.05 -4.78 10.78
N ALA A 232 -25.81 -3.87 11.74
CA ALA A 232 -24.54 -3.18 11.88
C ALA A 232 -23.41 -4.21 12.02
N LYS A 233 -22.50 -4.27 11.04
CA LYS A 233 -21.41 -5.26 10.97
C LYS A 233 -20.54 -5.25 12.22
N SER A 234 -20.85 -6.10 13.20
CA SER A 234 -19.86 -6.64 14.13
C SER A 234 -19.04 -7.68 13.37
N ARG A 235 -18.10 -7.22 12.53
CA ARG A 235 -17.05 -8.12 12.02
C ARG A 235 -16.32 -8.66 13.24
N ALA A 236 -16.52 -9.94 13.56
CA ALA A 236 -15.76 -10.66 14.56
C ALA A 236 -14.28 -10.67 14.13
N ARG A 237 -13.54 -9.67 14.58
CA ARG A 237 -12.14 -9.43 14.21
C ARG A 237 -11.16 -10.38 14.89
N ASN A 238 -11.63 -11.36 15.67
CA ASN A 238 -10.81 -12.05 16.67
C ASN A 238 -10.76 -13.59 16.53
N LEU A 239 -11.34 -14.20 15.50
CA LEU A 239 -11.37 -15.68 15.36
C LEU A 239 -10.37 -16.20 14.32
N TRP A 240 -9.09 -15.81 14.44
CA TRP A 240 -8.03 -16.18 13.48
C TRP A 240 -7.83 -17.69 13.35
N ARG A 241 -8.09 -18.48 14.40
CA ARG A 241 -8.05 -19.95 14.35
C ARG A 241 -9.15 -20.54 13.46
N LYS A 242 -10.38 -20.00 13.55
CA LYS A 242 -11.49 -20.42 12.67
C LYS A 242 -11.21 -20.01 11.22
N MET A 243 -10.63 -18.83 11.00
CA MET A 243 -10.22 -18.38 9.66
C MET A 243 -9.14 -19.28 9.04
N LEU A 244 -8.26 -19.89 9.83
CA LEU A 244 -7.22 -20.80 9.33
C LEU A 244 -7.82 -22.10 8.81
N LEU A 245 -8.63 -22.78 9.64
CA LEU A 245 -9.34 -24.00 9.26
C LEU A 245 -10.26 -23.77 8.06
N GLN A 246 -10.95 -22.61 8.04
CA GLN A 246 -11.80 -22.23 6.92
C GLN A 246 -11.05 -22.15 5.59
N GLN A 247 -9.86 -21.56 5.60
CA GLN A 247 -9.09 -21.37 4.37
C GLN A 247 -8.50 -22.69 3.87
N GLU A 248 -8.09 -23.58 4.77
CA GLU A 248 -7.68 -24.95 4.42
C GLU A 248 -8.83 -25.70 3.73
N SER A 249 -10.01 -25.73 4.36
CA SER A 249 -11.20 -26.38 3.80
C SER A 249 -11.67 -25.76 2.47
N MET A 250 -11.57 -24.43 2.31
CA MET A 250 -11.90 -23.76 1.05
C MET A 250 -10.89 -24.09 -0.07
N CYS A 251 -9.60 -24.13 0.23
CA CYS A 251 -8.57 -24.50 -0.74
C CYS A 251 -8.74 -25.94 -1.20
N ASP A 252 -9.01 -26.86 -0.29
CA ASP A 252 -9.27 -28.26 -0.60
C ASP A 252 -10.52 -28.43 -1.47
N ALA A 253 -11.62 -27.74 -1.10
CA ALA A 253 -12.84 -27.73 -1.90
C ALA A 253 -12.57 -27.22 -3.32
N PHE A 254 -11.94 -26.05 -3.46
CA PHE A 254 -11.66 -25.47 -4.78
C PHE A 254 -10.63 -26.25 -5.60
N TYR A 255 -9.69 -26.94 -4.96
CA TYR A 255 -8.77 -27.82 -5.66
C TYR A 255 -9.49 -29.02 -6.27
N ASN A 256 -10.38 -29.67 -5.52
CA ASN A 256 -11.16 -30.79 -6.03
C ASN A 256 -12.09 -30.35 -7.18
N VAL A 257 -12.65 -29.15 -7.08
CA VAL A 257 -13.42 -28.52 -8.16
C VAL A 257 -12.59 -28.25 -9.41
N SER A 258 -11.35 -27.75 -9.26
CA SER A 258 -10.47 -27.46 -10.41
C SER A 258 -10.09 -28.72 -11.20
N LYS A 259 -10.14 -29.91 -10.59
CA LYS A 259 -9.92 -31.19 -11.27
C LYS A 259 -11.10 -31.59 -12.15
N ARG A 260 -12.33 -31.23 -11.75
CA ARG A 260 -13.56 -31.60 -12.46
C ARG A 260 -13.90 -30.65 -13.61
N SER A 261 -13.54 -29.37 -13.50
CA SER A 261 -13.76 -28.37 -14.56
C SER A 261 -12.50 -27.55 -14.88
N PRO A 262 -11.67 -28.01 -15.84
CA PRO A 262 -10.43 -27.31 -16.24
C PRO A 262 -10.66 -25.92 -16.85
N ARG A 263 -11.84 -25.68 -17.45
CA ARG A 263 -12.18 -24.43 -18.15
C ARG A 263 -12.31 -23.21 -17.23
N SER A 264 -12.54 -23.39 -15.93
CA SER A 264 -12.79 -22.29 -14.97
C SER A 264 -11.56 -21.91 -14.11
N SER A 265 -10.36 -22.33 -14.53
CA SER A 265 -9.13 -22.26 -13.75
C SER A 265 -8.78 -20.85 -13.24
N ASP A 266 -8.88 -19.80 -14.07
CA ASP A 266 -8.43 -18.45 -13.69
C ASP A 266 -9.29 -17.79 -12.61
N ALA A 267 -10.60 -17.98 -12.67
CA ALA A 267 -11.52 -17.42 -11.68
C ALA A 267 -11.44 -18.15 -10.34
N ILE A 268 -11.22 -19.48 -10.37
CA ILE A 268 -10.94 -20.30 -9.19
C ILE A 268 -9.59 -19.92 -8.57
N ILE A 269 -8.55 -19.75 -9.40
CA ILE A 269 -7.24 -19.26 -8.96
C ILE A 269 -7.40 -17.91 -8.25
N LYS A 270 -8.17 -16.99 -8.82
CA LYS A 270 -8.44 -15.68 -8.20
C LYS A 270 -9.16 -15.79 -6.83
N LEU A 271 -10.05 -16.76 -6.65
CA LEU A 271 -10.67 -17.02 -5.35
C LEU A 271 -9.68 -17.58 -4.32
N VAL A 272 -8.86 -18.55 -4.73
CA VAL A 272 -7.79 -19.12 -3.91
C VAL A 272 -6.79 -18.03 -3.51
N GLU A 273 -6.41 -17.17 -4.47
CA GLU A 273 -5.58 -15.99 -4.27
C GLU A 273 -6.19 -15.02 -3.22
N GLU A 274 -7.48 -14.71 -3.32
CA GLU A 274 -8.19 -13.89 -2.33
C GLU A 274 -8.15 -14.53 -0.94
N GLY A 275 -8.33 -15.85 -0.87
CA GLY A 275 -8.18 -16.67 0.34
C GLY A 275 -6.77 -16.58 0.94
N ASN A 276 -5.72 -16.68 0.12
CA ASN A 276 -4.32 -16.56 0.53
C ASN A 276 -4.03 -15.21 1.22
N SER A 277 -4.68 -14.12 0.81
CA SER A 277 -4.57 -12.81 1.47
C SER A 277 -5.22 -12.78 2.86
N GLU A 278 -6.33 -13.49 3.04
CA GLU A 278 -6.98 -13.65 4.34
C GLU A 278 -6.18 -14.58 5.24
N LEU A 279 -5.64 -15.68 4.70
CA LEU A 279 -4.76 -16.62 5.38
C LEU A 279 -3.48 -15.96 5.88
N LEU A 280 -2.77 -15.21 5.02
CA LEU A 280 -1.63 -14.38 5.44
C LEU A 280 -2.06 -13.38 6.53
N THR A 281 -3.26 -12.81 6.43
CA THR A 281 -3.76 -11.90 7.47
C THR A 281 -4.00 -12.63 8.80
N ALA A 282 -4.59 -13.82 8.77
CA ALA A 282 -4.87 -14.64 9.94
C ALA A 282 -3.59 -15.15 10.60
N LEU A 283 -2.64 -15.69 9.83
CA LEU A 283 -1.33 -16.12 10.33
C LEU A 283 -0.58 -14.98 11.02
N TYR A 284 -0.61 -13.78 10.44
CA TYR A 284 0.04 -12.62 11.03
C TYR A 284 -0.61 -12.19 12.36
N HIS A 285 -1.95 -12.16 12.42
CA HIS A 285 -2.67 -11.74 13.63
C HIS A 285 -2.76 -12.83 14.70
N GLY A 286 -2.66 -14.10 14.32
CA GLY A 286 -2.53 -15.24 15.22
C GLY A 286 -1.10 -15.47 15.71
N PHE A 287 -0.18 -14.51 15.51
CA PHE A 287 1.23 -14.59 15.91
C PHE A 287 2.00 -15.81 15.34
N ARG A 288 1.47 -16.41 14.26
CA ARG A 288 2.05 -17.56 13.56
C ARG A 288 3.06 -17.12 12.52
N TYR A 289 4.11 -16.44 12.99
CA TYR A 289 5.07 -15.75 12.14
C TYR A 289 5.92 -16.68 11.28
N ARG A 290 6.25 -17.89 11.76
CA ARG A 290 6.96 -18.91 10.98
C ARG A 290 6.15 -19.30 9.74
N ASP A 291 4.88 -19.63 9.92
CA ASP A 291 4.01 -20.10 8.85
C ASP A 291 3.64 -18.98 7.89
N TYR A 292 3.47 -17.76 8.41
CA TYR A 292 3.33 -16.56 7.59
C TYR A 292 4.52 -16.41 6.63
N ILE A 293 5.76 -16.57 7.14
CA ILE A 293 6.98 -16.42 6.34
C ILE A 293 7.06 -17.53 5.28
N LEU A 294 6.73 -18.77 5.63
CA LEU A 294 6.74 -19.91 4.71
C LEU A 294 5.74 -19.69 3.57
N LEU A 295 4.48 -19.40 3.91
CA LEU A 295 3.42 -19.15 2.93
C LEU A 295 3.76 -17.94 2.04
N PHE A 296 4.22 -16.83 2.62
CA PHE A 296 4.57 -15.63 1.85
C PHE A 296 5.70 -15.89 0.84
N ARG A 297 6.70 -16.73 1.19
CA ARG A 297 7.80 -17.10 0.29
C ARG A 297 7.37 -18.08 -0.79
N ALA A 298 6.51 -19.04 -0.46
CA ALA A 298 5.93 -19.95 -1.45
C ALA A 298 5.18 -19.14 -2.52
N LEU A 299 4.29 -18.24 -2.11
CA LEU A 299 3.57 -17.35 -3.03
C LEU A 299 4.52 -16.43 -3.85
N GLU A 300 5.66 -16.03 -3.29
CA GLU A 300 6.68 -15.26 -4.00
C GLU A 300 7.38 -16.06 -5.12
N GLN A 301 7.67 -17.34 -4.88
CA GLN A 301 8.33 -18.21 -5.86
C GLN A 301 7.40 -18.60 -7.03
N PHE A 302 6.10 -18.76 -6.80
CA PHE A 302 5.15 -19.14 -7.86
C PHE A 302 4.65 -17.97 -8.71
N GLY A 303 5.26 -16.79 -8.59
CA GLY A 303 5.00 -15.69 -9.51
C GLY A 303 3.69 -14.94 -9.27
N GLU A 304 3.01 -15.14 -8.13
CA GLU A 304 1.83 -14.36 -7.70
C GLU A 304 2.24 -12.91 -7.30
N LYS A 305 2.70 -12.15 -8.29
CA LYS A 305 3.26 -10.78 -8.13
C LYS A 305 2.24 -9.79 -7.56
N SER A 306 0.94 -10.09 -7.62
CA SER A 306 -0.15 -9.23 -7.14
C SER A 306 -0.09 -9.03 -5.61
N TYR A 307 0.27 -10.06 -4.84
CA TYR A 307 0.36 -10.01 -3.37
C TYR A 307 1.68 -9.40 -2.89
N ILE A 308 2.78 -9.77 -3.53
CA ILE A 308 4.13 -9.30 -3.20
C ILE A 308 4.22 -7.78 -3.35
N ARG A 309 3.51 -7.19 -4.33
CA ARG A 309 3.47 -5.73 -4.53
C ARG A 309 2.68 -4.97 -3.46
N LYS A 310 1.76 -5.63 -2.75
CA LYS A 310 0.94 -4.98 -1.70
C LYS A 310 1.82 -4.66 -0.49
N LYS A 311 2.10 -3.37 -0.28
CA LYS A 311 2.92 -2.83 0.81
C LYS A 311 2.56 -3.36 2.21
N LYS A 312 1.28 -3.68 2.44
CA LYS A 312 0.76 -4.26 3.68
C LYS A 312 1.44 -5.59 4.02
N PHE A 313 1.49 -6.54 3.07
CA PHE A 313 2.04 -7.87 3.31
C PHE A 313 3.56 -7.88 3.39
N ARG A 314 4.26 -7.05 2.62
CA ARG A 314 5.72 -6.87 2.77
C ARG A 314 6.10 -6.32 4.14
N LYS A 315 5.31 -5.37 4.67
CA LYS A 315 5.53 -4.84 6.02
C LYS A 315 5.30 -5.92 7.07
N ARG A 316 4.23 -6.69 6.94
CA ARG A 316 3.93 -7.82 7.82
C ARG A 316 5.00 -8.89 7.76
N TYR A 317 5.46 -9.27 6.57
CA TYR A 317 6.58 -10.20 6.37
C TYR A 317 7.84 -9.73 7.10
N PHE A 318 8.22 -8.47 6.92
CA PHE A 318 9.36 -7.89 7.64
C PHE A 318 9.18 -7.99 9.16
N ILE A 319 7.99 -7.63 9.67
CA ILE A 319 7.67 -7.70 11.11
C ILE A 319 7.69 -9.15 11.61
N SER A 320 7.09 -10.10 10.87
CA SER A 320 7.12 -11.53 11.19
C SER A 320 8.56 -12.05 11.26
N CYS A 321 9.44 -11.62 10.36
CA CYS A 321 10.87 -11.97 10.41
C CYS A 321 11.54 -11.40 11.67
N VAL A 322 11.24 -10.16 12.06
CA VAL A 322 11.77 -9.54 13.29
C VAL A 322 11.28 -10.29 14.53
N PHE A 323 9.99 -10.56 14.65
CA PHE A 323 9.46 -11.30 15.80
C PHE A 323 9.98 -12.73 15.88
N ARG A 324 10.15 -13.43 14.75
CA ARG A 324 10.78 -14.75 14.72
C ARG A 324 12.23 -14.72 15.21
N ILE A 325 12.97 -13.65 14.88
CA ILE A 325 14.33 -13.45 15.37
C ILE A 325 14.30 -13.18 16.88
N LEU A 326 13.41 -12.30 17.36
CA LEU A 326 13.26 -11.99 18.78
C LEU A 326 12.85 -13.21 19.61
N SER A 327 11.97 -14.08 19.09
CA SER A 327 11.61 -15.34 19.77
C SER A 327 12.75 -16.35 19.85
N CYS A 328 13.80 -16.21 19.03
CA CYS A 328 15.03 -17.00 19.17
C CYS A 328 15.96 -16.47 20.26
N PHE A 329 15.69 -15.28 20.82
CA PHE A 329 16.46 -14.67 21.91
C PHE A 329 15.80 -14.82 23.29
N SER A 330 14.54 -15.25 23.35
CA SER A 330 13.86 -15.59 24.60
C SER A 330 14.07 -17.07 24.92
N ASN A 331 14.71 -17.38 26.05
CA ASN A 331 14.82 -18.75 26.58
C ASN A 331 13.47 -19.33 27.04
N GLU A 332 12.41 -18.52 27.08
CA GLU A 332 11.06 -18.99 27.35
C GLU A 332 10.35 -19.34 26.04
N GLY A 333 9.90 -20.60 25.95
CA GLY A 333 9.13 -21.17 24.84
C GLY A 333 7.73 -20.58 24.64
N LEU A 334 7.58 -19.25 24.71
CA LEU A 334 6.31 -18.53 24.57
C LEU A 334 5.73 -18.55 23.16
N PHE A 335 6.50 -18.95 22.13
CA PHE A 335 6.08 -18.92 20.73
C PHE A 335 6.11 -20.28 20.01
N ALA A 336 6.29 -21.38 20.74
CA ALA A 336 6.36 -22.71 20.15
C ALA A 336 5.52 -23.70 20.94
N LYS A 337 4.33 -24.02 20.42
CA LYS A 337 3.70 -25.36 20.42
C LYS A 337 2.28 -25.27 19.89
N ARG A 338 2.17 -25.26 18.55
CA ARG A 338 1.06 -25.80 17.74
C ARG A 338 1.40 -25.45 16.29
N SER A 339 2.18 -26.31 15.66
CA SER A 339 2.31 -26.37 14.21
C SER A 339 0.92 -26.54 13.59
N LEU A 340 0.74 -26.00 12.38
CA LEU A 340 -0.46 -26.28 11.59
C LEU A 340 -0.28 -27.75 11.18
N ASN A 341 -1.37 -28.52 11.07
CA ASN A 341 -1.26 -29.91 10.66
C ASN A 341 -0.46 -29.95 9.36
N ILE A 342 0.62 -30.73 9.38
CA ILE A 342 1.71 -30.66 8.42
C ILE A 342 1.24 -31.03 6.99
N SER A 343 0.02 -31.59 6.85
CA SER A 343 -0.60 -31.99 5.59
C SER A 343 -0.75 -30.87 4.55
N LEU A 344 -1.14 -29.63 4.89
CA LEU A 344 -1.33 -28.58 3.88
C LEU A 344 0.01 -28.05 3.34
N ILE A 345 1.01 -27.91 4.21
CA ILE A 345 2.37 -27.51 3.82
C ILE A 345 3.00 -28.64 3.00
N ASP A 346 2.78 -29.89 3.39
CA ASP A 346 3.27 -31.06 2.66
C ASP A 346 2.53 -31.28 1.32
N GLN A 347 1.24 -31.01 1.21
CA GLN A 347 0.50 -31.06 -0.06
C GLN A 347 0.95 -29.93 -1.01
N LEU A 348 1.23 -28.73 -0.49
CA LEU A 348 1.86 -27.65 -1.25
C LEU A 348 3.33 -27.97 -1.58
N HIS A 349 4.06 -28.70 -0.72
CA HIS A 349 5.42 -29.19 -0.99
C HIS A 349 5.43 -30.23 -2.13
N VAL A 350 4.51 -31.20 -2.11
CA VAL A 350 4.36 -32.27 -3.12
C VAL A 350 4.00 -31.67 -4.48
N ARG A 351 3.11 -30.67 -4.51
CA ARG A 351 2.67 -30.04 -5.76
C ARG A 351 3.70 -29.12 -6.40
N TYR A 352 4.65 -28.58 -5.62
CA TYR A 352 5.50 -27.49 -6.10
C TYR A 352 7.01 -27.59 -5.78
N ARG A 353 7.51 -28.75 -5.34
CA ARG A 353 8.95 -29.07 -5.13
C ARG A 353 9.73 -28.01 -4.34
N LEU A 354 9.27 -27.70 -3.13
CA LEU A 354 9.96 -26.80 -2.20
C LEU A 354 10.90 -27.59 -1.28
N PHE A 355 12.21 -27.55 -1.52
CA PHE A 355 13.21 -28.11 -0.60
C PHE A 355 13.54 -27.10 0.51
N ILE A 356 13.32 -27.48 1.77
CA ILE A 356 13.98 -26.88 2.93
C ILE A 356 14.33 -28.01 3.91
N SER A 357 15.57 -28.51 3.88
CA SER A 357 16.18 -29.13 5.06
C SER A 357 17.62 -28.63 5.27
N GLU A 358 17.84 -28.19 6.51
CA GLU A 358 19.06 -28.14 7.36
C GLU A 358 20.35 -27.46 6.87
N ASP A 359 21.30 -27.29 7.82
CA ASP A 359 22.29 -26.21 7.98
C ASP A 359 23.31 -25.94 6.85
N VAL A 360 23.19 -26.66 5.73
CA VAL A 360 24.01 -26.46 4.53
C VAL A 360 23.15 -26.55 3.27
N MET A 361 23.13 -25.47 2.48
CA MET A 361 22.51 -25.45 1.16
C MET A 361 23.56 -25.62 0.06
N PHE A 362 23.29 -26.52 -0.88
CA PHE A 362 24.14 -26.81 -2.04
C PHE A 362 23.34 -26.66 -3.33
N GLN A 363 23.95 -26.07 -4.36
CA GLN A 363 23.35 -26.03 -5.70
C GLN A 363 24.46 -26.12 -6.76
N VAL A 364 24.32 -27.10 -7.64
CA VAL A 364 25.22 -27.41 -8.77
C VAL A 364 24.51 -27.04 -10.08
N ASP A 365 25.27 -26.49 -11.04
CA ASP A 365 24.75 -26.31 -12.40
C ASP A 365 24.84 -27.62 -13.20
N LYS A 366 23.68 -28.22 -13.51
CA LYS A 366 23.57 -29.50 -14.22
C LYS A 366 24.02 -29.42 -15.68
N GLU A 367 23.95 -28.23 -16.30
CA GLU A 367 24.41 -27.97 -17.68
C GLU A 367 25.95 -27.83 -17.76
N ALA A 368 26.66 -27.91 -16.63
CA ALA A 368 28.11 -27.86 -16.58
C ALA A 368 28.81 -29.22 -16.75
N GLY A 369 28.06 -30.32 -16.92
CA GLY A 369 28.63 -31.67 -17.10
C GLY A 369 29.36 -32.20 -15.85
N LEU A 370 29.11 -31.58 -14.69
CA LEU A 370 29.93 -31.70 -13.48
C LEU A 370 29.02 -31.88 -12.26
N ASN A 371 28.16 -32.92 -12.30
CA ASN A 371 27.12 -33.17 -11.30
C ASN A 371 27.66 -33.38 -9.87
N ASP A 372 28.95 -33.72 -9.71
CA ASP A 372 29.60 -33.99 -8.41
C ASP A 372 30.53 -32.86 -7.91
N VAL A 373 30.62 -31.72 -8.60
CA VAL A 373 31.70 -30.73 -8.33
C VAL A 373 31.51 -29.90 -7.05
N VAL A 374 30.28 -29.66 -6.62
CA VAL A 374 29.99 -28.86 -5.42
C VAL A 374 29.28 -29.71 -4.37
N SER A 375 30.01 -30.70 -3.84
CA SER A 375 29.63 -31.46 -2.65
C SER A 375 30.36 -30.93 -1.41
N TYR A 376 29.83 -31.19 -0.22
CA TYR A 376 30.47 -30.78 1.04
C TYR A 376 31.90 -31.36 1.19
N ASN A 377 32.10 -32.61 0.76
CA ASN A 377 33.40 -33.27 0.82
C ASN A 377 34.40 -32.65 -0.17
N ASN A 378 33.97 -32.34 -1.39
CA ASN A 378 34.82 -31.68 -2.39
C ASN A 378 35.20 -30.24 -1.98
N TYR A 379 34.30 -29.52 -1.30
CA TYR A 379 34.60 -28.19 -0.74
C TYR A 379 35.73 -28.22 0.29
N LEU A 380 35.76 -29.22 1.18
CA LEU A 380 36.84 -29.36 2.17
C LEU A 380 38.17 -29.69 1.50
N CYS A 381 38.19 -30.69 0.60
CA CYS A 381 39.39 -31.07 -0.15
C CYS A 381 39.95 -29.92 -1.02
N MET A 382 39.07 -29.13 -1.65
CA MET A 382 39.49 -27.97 -2.44
C MET A 382 40.16 -26.88 -1.61
N LEU A 383 39.80 -26.72 -0.33
CA LEU A 383 40.39 -25.68 0.53
C LEU A 383 41.77 -26.06 1.08
N ASP A 384 42.01 -27.35 1.33
CA ASP A 384 43.27 -27.84 1.90
C ASP A 384 44.44 -27.77 0.91
N GLY A 385 44.17 -27.76 -0.40
CA GLY A 385 45.18 -27.58 -1.47
C GLY A 385 45.15 -26.22 -2.18
N ALA A 386 44.36 -25.26 -1.70
CA ALA A 386 44.13 -24.00 -2.41
C ALA A 386 45.23 -22.95 -2.19
N ARG A 387 45.64 -22.29 -3.28
CA ARG A 387 46.50 -21.09 -3.22
C ARG A 387 45.66 -19.84 -3.00
N ILE A 388 45.94 -19.07 -1.96
CA ILE A 388 45.25 -17.80 -1.71
C ILE A 388 45.75 -16.74 -2.70
N ILE A 389 44.85 -16.26 -3.56
CA ILE A 389 45.13 -15.20 -4.53
C ILE A 389 44.90 -13.82 -3.90
N LYS A 390 43.83 -13.70 -3.10
CA LYS A 390 43.47 -12.43 -2.45
C LYS A 390 42.83 -12.66 -1.09
N ASN A 391 43.31 -11.96 -0.07
CA ASN A 391 42.79 -12.05 1.29
C ASN A 391 42.26 -10.67 1.76
N GLU A 392 40.96 -10.55 1.95
CA GLU A 392 40.28 -9.34 2.42
C GLU A 392 39.52 -9.64 3.73
N LYS A 393 39.26 -8.60 4.55
CA LYS A 393 38.68 -8.73 5.91
C LYS A 393 37.41 -9.62 6.03
N ASN A 394 36.59 -9.71 4.98
CA ASN A 394 35.35 -10.51 4.96
C ASN A 394 35.23 -11.42 3.72
N ARG A 395 36.31 -11.59 2.95
CA ARG A 395 36.33 -12.35 1.69
C ARG A 395 37.73 -12.93 1.44
N LYS A 396 37.81 -14.21 1.11
CA LYS A 396 39.01 -14.83 0.52
C LYS A 396 38.72 -15.22 -0.92
N ILE A 397 39.72 -15.05 -1.77
CA ILE A 397 39.72 -15.52 -3.15
C ILE A 397 40.85 -16.52 -3.28
N VAL A 398 40.53 -17.73 -3.71
CA VAL A 398 41.48 -18.84 -3.75
C VAL A 398 41.44 -19.55 -5.11
N GLN A 399 42.62 -19.96 -5.56
CA GLN A 399 42.85 -20.87 -6.68
C GLN A 399 42.80 -22.28 -6.12
N ALA A 400 41.99 -23.16 -6.69
CA ALA A 400 41.89 -24.54 -6.24
C ALA A 400 41.84 -25.49 -7.45
N PHE A 401 42.16 -26.76 -7.20
CA PHE A 401 42.05 -27.81 -8.20
C PHE A 401 40.88 -28.73 -7.85
N LEU A 402 40.11 -29.11 -8.86
CA LEU A 402 39.10 -30.15 -8.73
C LEU A 402 39.74 -31.54 -8.69
N PRO A 403 39.03 -32.58 -8.19
CA PRO A 403 39.55 -33.96 -8.16
C PRO A 403 39.95 -34.52 -9.54
N ASN A 404 39.42 -33.96 -10.63
CA ASN A 404 39.79 -34.30 -12.01
C ASN A 404 40.90 -33.40 -12.59
N SER A 405 41.69 -32.74 -11.75
CA SER A 405 42.77 -31.81 -12.12
C SER A 405 42.33 -30.55 -12.88
N LYS A 406 41.03 -30.28 -13.00
CA LYS A 406 40.54 -29.03 -13.60
C LYS A 406 40.67 -27.87 -12.61
N GLU A 407 41.29 -26.79 -13.05
CA GLU A 407 41.51 -25.61 -12.21
C GLU A 407 40.26 -24.75 -12.08
N VAL A 408 40.01 -24.25 -10.86
CA VAL A 408 38.82 -23.46 -10.54
C VAL A 408 39.11 -22.29 -9.61
N PHE A 409 38.31 -21.25 -9.76
CA PHE A 409 38.44 -20.02 -8.99
C PHE A 409 37.30 -19.91 -7.98
N CYS A 410 37.67 -19.72 -6.71
CA CYS A 410 36.75 -19.82 -5.60
C CYS A 410 36.69 -18.55 -4.77
N LYS A 411 35.47 -18.09 -4.47
CA LYS A 411 35.21 -16.95 -3.59
C LYS A 411 34.54 -17.40 -2.30
N LEU A 412 35.25 -17.20 -1.20
CA LEU A 412 34.82 -17.47 0.16
C LEU A 412 34.39 -16.16 0.81
N TYR A 413 33.16 -16.09 1.31
CA TYR A 413 32.66 -14.96 2.08
C TYR A 413 32.41 -15.38 3.52
N TYR A 414 32.94 -14.59 4.45
CA TYR A 414 32.68 -14.74 5.88
C TYR A 414 31.78 -13.59 6.31
N GLN A 415 30.58 -13.91 6.79
CA GLN A 415 29.67 -12.89 7.31
C GLN A 415 29.27 -13.23 8.74
N SER A 416 29.53 -12.29 9.64
CA SER A 416 29.13 -12.35 11.03
C SER A 416 28.23 -11.16 11.39
N GLY A 417 27.17 -11.43 12.16
CA GLY A 417 26.32 -10.40 12.78
C GLY A 417 24.88 -10.36 12.29
N LEU A 418 24.07 -9.56 12.98
CA LEU A 418 22.62 -9.48 12.80
C LEU A 418 22.20 -8.92 11.43
N PHE A 419 22.95 -7.95 10.89
CA PHE A 419 22.65 -7.34 9.59
C PHE A 419 22.81 -8.31 8.41
N PRO A 420 23.91 -9.07 8.29
CA PRO A 420 24.01 -10.16 7.32
C PRO A 420 22.90 -11.20 7.42
N LEU A 421 22.53 -11.62 8.63
CA LEU A 421 21.41 -12.54 8.86
C LEU A 421 20.07 -11.96 8.37
N LEU A 422 19.77 -10.71 8.72
CA LEU A 422 18.58 -10.00 8.24
C LEU A 422 18.56 -9.88 6.72
N ARG A 423 19.70 -9.57 6.10
CA ARG A 423 19.83 -9.51 4.64
C ARG A 423 19.55 -10.86 4.01
N ARG A 424 20.09 -11.95 4.56
CA ARG A 424 19.82 -13.33 4.09
C ARG A 424 18.33 -13.67 4.17
N LEU A 425 17.67 -13.35 5.28
CA LEU A 425 16.23 -13.59 5.45
C LEU A 425 15.34 -12.79 4.48
N LEU A 426 15.83 -11.64 4.01
CA LEU A 426 15.10 -10.74 3.12
C LEU A 426 15.41 -10.92 1.63
N VAL A 427 16.63 -11.32 1.27
CA VAL A 427 17.15 -11.27 -0.12
C VAL A 427 17.87 -12.56 -0.54
N GLY A 428 18.04 -13.54 0.35
CA GLY A 428 18.81 -14.77 0.08
C GLY A 428 20.32 -14.62 0.33
N SER A 429 21.09 -15.68 0.09
CA SER A 429 22.54 -15.67 0.29
C SER A 429 23.27 -14.89 -0.81
N ARG A 430 24.43 -14.29 -0.47
CA ARG A 430 25.23 -13.52 -1.44
C ARG A 430 25.79 -14.42 -2.55
N ALA A 431 26.24 -15.63 -2.20
CA ALA A 431 26.75 -16.59 -3.18
C ALA A 431 25.64 -17.13 -4.11
N ALA A 432 24.43 -17.40 -3.60
CA ALA A 432 23.31 -17.77 -4.46
C ALA A 432 22.91 -16.64 -5.39
N HIS A 433 22.89 -15.40 -4.89
CA HIS A 433 22.59 -14.25 -5.74
C HIS A 433 23.64 -14.12 -6.85
N GLN A 434 24.93 -14.21 -6.52
CA GLN A 434 26.01 -14.11 -7.48
C GLN A 434 25.98 -15.25 -8.51
N HIS A 435 25.79 -16.49 -8.09
CA HIS A 435 25.64 -17.65 -8.99
C HIS A 435 24.49 -17.45 -9.98
N ASN A 436 23.31 -17.06 -9.49
CA ASN A 436 22.15 -16.80 -10.35
C ASN A 436 22.38 -15.65 -11.34
N GLN A 437 23.10 -14.59 -10.93
CA GLN A 437 23.44 -13.48 -11.83
C GLN A 437 24.49 -13.90 -12.87
N ASN A 438 25.50 -14.68 -12.47
CA ASN A 438 26.48 -15.24 -13.41
C ASN A 438 25.82 -16.14 -14.45
N LEU A 439 24.91 -17.04 -14.07
CA LEU A 439 24.20 -17.90 -15.02
C LEU A 439 23.35 -17.10 -16.01
N LYS A 440 22.63 -16.09 -15.52
CA LYS A 440 21.85 -15.19 -16.37
C LYS A 440 22.74 -14.43 -17.34
N PHE A 441 23.89 -13.95 -16.87
CA PHE A 441 24.82 -13.20 -17.70
C PHE A 441 25.54 -14.08 -18.72
N TYR A 442 25.94 -15.29 -18.34
CA TYR A 442 26.52 -16.28 -19.25
C TYR A 442 25.59 -16.55 -20.44
N LYS A 443 24.26 -16.65 -20.20
CA LYS A 443 23.25 -16.82 -21.25
C LYS A 443 23.05 -15.60 -22.17
N THR A 444 23.68 -14.45 -21.88
CA THR A 444 23.59 -13.24 -22.72
C THR A 444 24.67 -13.15 -23.81
N GLY A 445 25.58 -14.12 -23.88
CA GLY A 445 26.64 -14.18 -24.90
C GLY A 445 27.83 -13.25 -24.64
N PHE A 446 27.89 -12.58 -23.48
CA PHE A 446 29.10 -11.85 -23.05
C PHE A 446 30.10 -12.80 -22.39
N ALA A 447 31.39 -12.60 -22.66
CA ALA A 447 32.46 -13.38 -22.06
C ALA A 447 32.51 -13.19 -20.53
N THR A 448 32.35 -14.29 -19.79
CA THR A 448 32.40 -14.35 -18.32
C THR A 448 32.79 -15.78 -17.90
N PRO A 449 33.54 -15.98 -16.81
CA PRO A 449 33.75 -17.32 -16.27
C PRO A 449 32.43 -18.02 -15.97
N LYS A 450 32.28 -19.28 -16.40
CA LYS A 450 31.08 -20.09 -16.11
C LYS A 450 30.99 -20.33 -14.59
N SER A 451 29.80 -20.14 -14.02
CA SER A 451 29.58 -20.44 -12.60
C SER A 451 29.32 -21.93 -12.43
N LEU A 452 30.15 -22.60 -11.62
CA LEU A 452 30.07 -24.04 -11.40
C LEU A 452 29.09 -24.40 -10.27
N GLY A 453 28.93 -23.52 -9.28
CA GLY A 453 27.96 -23.68 -8.20
C GLY A 453 28.27 -22.85 -6.98
N TYR A 454 27.51 -23.07 -5.91
CA TYR A 454 27.74 -22.40 -4.62
C TYR A 454 27.34 -23.26 -3.41
N ILE A 455 27.95 -22.95 -2.26
CA ILE A 455 27.63 -23.54 -0.95
C ILE A 455 27.32 -22.42 0.04
N CYS A 456 26.31 -22.63 0.88
CA CYS A 456 26.01 -21.75 2.01
C CYS A 456 25.91 -22.57 3.30
N ARG A 457 26.84 -22.34 4.23
CA ARG A 457 26.92 -23.08 5.50
C ARG A 457 26.76 -22.16 6.71
N ARG A 458 26.01 -22.62 7.70
CA ARG A 458 26.00 -21.99 9.04
C ARG A 458 27.16 -22.52 9.87
N VAL A 459 28.00 -21.62 10.38
CA VAL A 459 29.15 -21.96 11.25
C VAL A 459 29.00 -21.38 12.66
N GLY A 460 27.89 -20.71 12.94
CA GLY A 460 27.54 -20.24 14.28
C GLY A 460 26.21 -19.49 14.29
N PHE A 461 25.79 -18.99 15.47
CA PHE A 461 24.46 -18.39 15.63
C PHE A 461 24.18 -17.23 14.65
N LEU A 462 25.14 -16.30 14.49
CA LEU A 462 25.12 -15.20 13.52
C LEU A 462 26.21 -15.31 12.44
N LYS A 463 26.90 -16.45 12.34
CA LYS A 463 28.05 -16.65 11.46
C LYS A 463 27.69 -17.57 10.31
N TRP A 464 27.96 -17.10 9.10
CA TRP A 464 27.72 -17.84 7.86
C TRP A 464 28.95 -17.79 6.97
N GLU A 465 29.22 -18.94 6.36
CA GLU A 465 30.20 -19.13 5.31
C GLU A 465 29.49 -19.33 3.99
N TYR A 466 30.00 -18.67 2.96
CA TYR A 466 29.51 -18.80 1.60
C TYR A 466 30.67 -19.10 0.68
N PHE A 467 30.49 -20.05 -0.20
CA PHE A 467 31.45 -20.43 -1.22
C PHE A 467 30.79 -20.31 -2.58
N GLN A 468 31.49 -19.71 -3.54
CA GLN A 468 31.08 -19.68 -4.93
C GLN A 468 32.25 -20.14 -5.80
N ALA A 469 32.00 -21.12 -6.66
CA ALA A 469 32.96 -21.63 -7.61
C ALA A 469 32.64 -21.16 -9.04
N CYS A 470 33.68 -20.78 -9.77
CA CYS A 470 33.66 -20.47 -11.20
C CYS A 470 34.84 -21.15 -11.90
N GLU A 471 34.75 -21.30 -13.22
CA GLU A 471 35.88 -21.76 -14.04
C GLU A 471 37.07 -20.80 -13.94
N TYR A 472 38.27 -21.37 -14.00
CA TYR A 472 39.50 -20.60 -14.14
C TYR A 472 39.73 -20.27 -15.62
N ILE A 473 40.17 -19.03 -15.89
CA ILE A 473 40.56 -18.59 -17.23
C ILE A 473 42.10 -18.58 -17.26
N SER A 474 42.67 -19.54 -17.98
CA SER A 474 44.13 -19.70 -18.10
C SER A 474 44.77 -18.47 -18.75
N GLY A 475 45.98 -18.09 -18.33
CA GLY A 475 46.70 -16.94 -18.91
C GLY A 475 46.10 -15.56 -18.63
N SER A 476 44.97 -15.48 -17.91
CA SER A 476 44.24 -14.22 -17.73
C SER A 476 44.94 -13.21 -16.81
N MET A 477 44.88 -11.93 -17.17
CA MET A 477 45.33 -10.82 -16.33
C MET A 477 44.26 -9.74 -16.21
N THR A 478 44.25 -8.98 -15.11
CA THR A 478 43.31 -7.85 -14.97
C THR A 478 43.63 -6.76 -15.98
N LEU A 479 42.61 -6.14 -16.57
CA LEU A 479 42.77 -5.07 -17.54
C LEU A 479 43.57 -3.88 -16.99
N SER A 480 43.47 -3.61 -15.69
CA SER A 480 44.31 -2.60 -15.04
C SER A 480 45.80 -2.89 -15.19
N LYS A 481 46.22 -4.16 -15.01
CA LYS A 481 47.63 -4.59 -15.14
C LYS A 481 48.08 -4.58 -16.59
N ALA A 482 47.22 -5.05 -17.51
CA ALA A 482 47.51 -5.03 -18.94
C ALA A 482 47.80 -3.59 -19.41
N LEU A 483 47.01 -2.62 -18.96
CA LEU A 483 47.18 -1.21 -19.33
C LEU A 483 48.32 -0.50 -18.58
N SER A 484 48.61 -0.88 -17.33
CA SER A 484 49.58 -0.15 -16.48
C SER A 484 51.01 -0.72 -16.49
N GLY A 485 51.26 -1.92 -17.03
CA GLY A 485 52.51 -2.63 -16.75
C GLY A 485 53.00 -3.67 -17.75
N ASP A 486 52.38 -3.86 -18.91
CA ASP A 486 52.95 -4.75 -19.94
C ASP A 486 53.76 -3.94 -20.96
N SER A 487 55.09 -3.96 -20.82
CA SER A 487 56.03 -3.32 -21.76
C SER A 487 56.02 -3.95 -23.16
N ARG A 488 55.24 -5.02 -23.38
CA ARG A 488 55.05 -5.72 -24.66
C ARG A 488 53.80 -5.28 -25.43
N LEU A 489 52.89 -4.51 -24.82
CA LEU A 489 51.73 -3.94 -25.51
C LEU A 489 52.19 -2.73 -26.34
N THR A 490 52.35 -2.95 -27.65
CA THR A 490 52.64 -1.87 -28.61
C THR A 490 51.56 -0.78 -28.54
N ASN A 491 51.89 0.45 -28.94
CA ASN A 491 50.90 1.54 -29.00
C ASN A 491 49.68 1.15 -29.88
N GLN A 492 49.88 0.36 -30.93
CA GLN A 492 48.79 -0.20 -31.74
C GLN A 492 47.94 -1.23 -30.97
N GLY A 493 48.57 -2.15 -30.22
CA GLY A 493 47.84 -3.11 -29.38
C GLY A 493 47.04 -2.47 -28.25
N ARG A 494 47.54 -1.37 -27.68
CA ARG A 494 46.84 -0.60 -26.65
C ARG A 494 45.59 0.10 -27.18
N SER A 495 45.69 0.72 -28.35
CA SER A 495 44.55 1.37 -29.01
C SER A 495 43.47 0.37 -29.42
N ALA A 496 43.86 -0.80 -29.95
CA ALA A 496 42.93 -1.89 -30.26
C ALA A 496 42.18 -2.36 -29.00
N LEU A 497 42.90 -2.57 -27.90
CA LEU A 497 42.31 -3.00 -26.63
C LEU A 497 41.32 -1.97 -26.05
N LEU A 498 41.58 -0.67 -26.20
CA LEU A 498 40.66 0.39 -25.79
C LEU A 498 39.39 0.41 -26.66
N ALA A 499 39.52 0.16 -27.96
CA ALA A 499 38.40 0.07 -28.88
C ALA A 499 37.50 -1.15 -28.57
N ASP A 500 38.12 -2.29 -28.27
CA ASP A 500 37.41 -3.50 -27.85
C ASP A 500 36.67 -3.27 -26.53
N LEU A 501 37.31 -2.59 -25.58
CA LEU A 501 36.69 -2.21 -24.31
C LEU A 501 35.50 -1.26 -24.52
N SER A 502 35.62 -0.24 -25.38
CA SER A 502 34.53 0.71 -25.60
C SER A 502 33.33 0.04 -26.26
N ASN A 503 33.58 -0.82 -27.26
CA ASN A 503 32.54 -1.59 -27.94
C ASN A 503 31.86 -2.57 -26.98
N LEU A 504 32.64 -3.30 -26.17
CA LEU A 504 32.10 -4.23 -25.18
C LEU A 504 31.18 -3.53 -24.17
N VAL A 505 31.63 -2.41 -23.59
CA VAL A 505 30.87 -1.66 -22.58
C VAL A 505 29.64 -0.98 -23.20
N ALA A 506 29.75 -0.48 -24.43
CA ALA A 506 28.61 0.08 -25.16
C ALA A 506 27.53 -0.97 -25.46
N ARG A 507 27.90 -2.14 -26.00
CA ARG A 507 26.97 -3.26 -26.20
C ARG A 507 26.36 -3.72 -24.89
N PHE A 508 27.16 -3.76 -23.82
CA PHE A 508 26.70 -4.14 -22.48
C PHE A 508 25.60 -3.19 -21.98
N HIS A 509 25.84 -1.89 -22.02
CA HIS A 509 24.85 -0.89 -21.65
C HIS A 509 23.66 -0.83 -22.63
N GLY A 510 23.87 -1.08 -23.93
CA GLY A 510 22.83 -1.08 -24.97
C GLY A 510 21.80 -2.19 -24.78
N ASN A 511 22.23 -3.33 -24.22
CA ASN A 511 21.36 -4.42 -23.79
C ASN A 511 20.70 -4.17 -22.41
N ASN A 512 20.72 -2.92 -21.92
CA ASN A 512 20.19 -2.49 -20.63
C ASN A 512 20.84 -3.14 -19.40
N TRP A 513 22.04 -3.70 -19.56
CA TRP A 513 22.81 -4.23 -18.45
C TRP A 513 23.65 -3.15 -17.78
N VAL A 514 23.82 -3.28 -16.46
CA VAL A 514 24.68 -2.42 -15.64
C VAL A 514 25.39 -3.26 -14.58
N HIS A 515 26.69 -3.05 -14.41
CA HIS A 515 27.53 -3.79 -13.48
C HIS A 515 27.43 -3.22 -12.06
N GLY A 516 27.24 -1.91 -11.92
CA GLY A 516 27.06 -1.21 -10.63
C GLY A 516 28.30 -1.07 -9.77
N ASP A 517 29.44 -1.57 -10.24
CA ASP A 517 30.77 -1.43 -9.66
C ASP A 517 31.85 -1.65 -10.74
N LEU A 518 31.61 -1.16 -11.97
CA LEU A 518 32.52 -1.43 -13.09
C LEU A 518 33.88 -0.76 -12.87
N LYS A 519 34.93 -1.57 -12.77
CA LYS A 519 36.33 -1.15 -12.60
C LYS A 519 37.19 -1.97 -13.55
N LEU A 520 38.37 -1.46 -13.91
CA LEU A 520 39.33 -2.21 -14.73
C LEU A 520 39.75 -3.54 -14.08
N ASN A 521 39.81 -3.62 -12.75
CA ASN A 521 40.10 -4.88 -12.05
C ASN A 521 38.97 -5.91 -12.09
N ASN A 522 37.78 -5.52 -12.57
CA ASN A 522 36.65 -6.43 -12.75
C ASN A 522 36.53 -6.89 -14.21
N ILE A 523 37.56 -6.63 -15.03
CA ILE A 523 37.67 -7.09 -16.42
C ILE A 523 38.99 -7.83 -16.53
N LEU A 524 38.95 -9.07 -17.01
CA LEU A 524 40.13 -9.86 -17.32
C LEU A 524 40.39 -9.83 -18.82
N LEU A 525 41.66 -9.80 -19.21
CA LEU A 525 42.14 -9.99 -20.57
C LEU A 525 42.79 -11.38 -20.64
N SER A 526 42.34 -12.21 -21.59
CA SER A 526 42.91 -13.53 -21.87
C SER A 526 42.77 -13.83 -23.35
N ASP A 527 43.86 -14.24 -24.02
CA ASP A 527 43.87 -14.60 -25.45
C ASP A 527 43.19 -13.55 -26.38
N GLY A 528 43.34 -12.26 -26.05
CA GLY A 528 42.74 -11.16 -26.80
C GLY A 528 41.28 -10.85 -26.47
N GLU A 529 40.62 -11.63 -25.62
CA GLU A 529 39.23 -11.44 -25.21
C GLU A 529 39.09 -10.80 -23.81
N LEU A 530 38.03 -10.00 -23.63
CA LEU A 530 37.71 -9.29 -22.40
C LEU A 530 36.56 -9.96 -21.63
N TYR A 531 36.85 -10.47 -20.43
CA TYR A 531 35.90 -11.17 -19.57
C TYR A 531 35.44 -10.31 -18.40
N PHE A 532 34.13 -10.14 -18.21
CA PHE A 532 33.61 -9.49 -17.00
C PHE A 532 33.64 -10.45 -15.80
N VAL A 533 34.07 -9.95 -14.65
CA VAL A 533 34.11 -10.69 -13.38
C VAL A 533 33.52 -9.86 -12.23
N ASP A 534 33.31 -10.46 -11.05
CA ASP A 534 32.75 -9.77 -9.86
C ASP A 534 31.31 -9.22 -10.05
N LEU A 535 30.43 -10.04 -10.65
CA LEU A 535 29.03 -9.71 -10.98
C LEU A 535 28.05 -9.67 -9.77
N ASP A 536 28.52 -9.53 -8.53
CA ASP A 536 27.67 -9.48 -7.31
C ASP A 536 26.65 -8.33 -7.30
N ARG A 537 26.97 -7.26 -8.02
CA ARG A 537 26.18 -6.02 -8.08
C ARG A 537 25.48 -5.82 -9.41
N PHE A 538 25.60 -6.82 -10.29
CA PHE A 538 25.04 -6.86 -11.62
C PHE A 538 23.52 -6.77 -11.61
N GLY A 539 22.94 -6.06 -12.57
CA GLY A 539 21.48 -5.98 -12.71
C GLY A 539 21.02 -5.36 -14.02
N PHE A 540 19.71 -5.43 -14.25
CA PHE A 540 19.04 -4.79 -15.38
C PHE A 540 18.63 -3.36 -15.00
N SER A 541 18.84 -2.40 -15.90
CA SER A 541 18.60 -0.98 -15.68
C SER A 541 17.10 -0.66 -15.47
N TYR A 542 16.61 -0.74 -14.22
CA TYR A 542 15.22 -0.37 -13.88
C TYR A 542 15.12 0.52 -12.63
N LYS A 543 15.83 1.66 -12.60
CA LYS A 543 15.64 2.85 -11.70
C LYS A 543 16.66 3.10 -10.57
N ARG A 544 17.73 2.32 -10.39
CA ARG A 544 18.73 2.59 -9.31
C ARG A 544 20.20 2.56 -9.73
N MET A 545 20.51 1.88 -10.82
CA MET A 545 21.83 1.79 -11.44
C MET A 545 21.69 2.25 -12.88
N VAL A 546 22.66 3.04 -13.35
CA VAL A 546 22.60 3.73 -14.63
C VAL A 546 23.95 3.60 -15.35
N PRO A 547 23.98 3.48 -16.68
CA PRO A 547 25.21 3.36 -17.48
C PRO A 547 26.25 4.44 -17.19
N GLU A 548 25.80 5.68 -16.92
CA GLU A 548 26.66 6.83 -16.66
C GLU A 548 27.53 6.66 -15.41
N ARG A 549 27.04 5.88 -14.44
CA ARG A 549 27.79 5.57 -13.21
C ARG A 549 28.92 4.60 -13.49
N ASP A 550 28.68 3.57 -14.29
CA ASP A 550 29.68 2.56 -14.62
C ASP A 550 30.74 3.16 -15.55
N LEU A 551 30.31 3.93 -16.56
CA LEU A 551 31.21 4.68 -17.44
C LEU A 551 32.06 5.70 -16.66
N GLY A 552 31.45 6.50 -15.79
CA GLY A 552 32.19 7.47 -14.98
C GLY A 552 33.22 6.83 -14.04
N ARG A 553 32.99 5.59 -13.61
CA ARG A 553 33.96 4.84 -12.79
C ARG A 553 35.08 4.23 -13.63
N LEU A 554 34.75 3.73 -14.81
CA LEU A 554 35.70 3.17 -15.76
C LEU A 554 36.69 4.24 -16.24
N LEU A 555 36.21 5.45 -16.56
CA LEU A 555 37.04 6.60 -16.95
C LEU A 555 38.04 7.00 -15.86
N VAL A 556 37.62 6.99 -14.58
CA VAL A 556 38.54 7.22 -13.47
C VAL A 556 39.58 6.09 -13.38
N GLY A 557 39.19 4.83 -13.58
CA GLY A 557 40.15 3.72 -13.62
C GLY A 557 41.17 3.83 -14.76
N LEU A 558 40.73 4.21 -15.96
CA LEU A 558 41.62 4.40 -17.13
C LEU A 558 42.64 5.52 -16.90
N SER A 559 42.26 6.55 -16.15
CA SER A 559 43.21 7.59 -15.77
C SER A 559 44.31 7.14 -14.79
N GLU A 560 44.13 6.00 -14.14
CA GLU A 560 45.09 5.45 -13.18
C GLU A 560 46.11 4.51 -13.85
N THR A 561 45.95 4.17 -15.15
CA THR A 561 46.79 3.20 -15.86
C THR A 561 47.91 3.83 -16.70
N GLY A 562 48.16 5.13 -16.58
CA GLY A 562 49.22 5.83 -17.33
C GLY A 562 48.85 6.24 -18.76
N LEU A 563 47.56 6.13 -19.13
CA LEU A 563 47.03 6.60 -20.42
C LEU A 563 47.05 8.13 -20.49
N ASN A 564 47.33 8.66 -21.68
CA ASN A 564 47.27 10.09 -21.94
C ASN A 564 45.83 10.56 -22.18
N SER A 565 45.62 11.88 -22.18
CA SER A 565 44.27 12.45 -22.33
C SER A 565 43.64 12.19 -23.71
N GLN A 566 44.44 11.99 -24.76
CA GLN A 566 43.93 11.69 -26.11
C GLN A 566 43.39 10.26 -26.16
N GLU A 567 44.10 9.28 -25.61
CA GLU A 567 43.67 7.87 -25.52
C GLU A 567 42.35 7.73 -24.73
N ILE A 568 42.22 8.44 -23.60
CA ILE A 568 41.00 8.40 -22.77
C ILE A 568 39.82 9.09 -23.48
N SER A 569 40.09 10.19 -24.19
CA SER A 569 39.06 10.90 -24.95
C SER A 569 38.58 10.08 -26.15
N GLU A 570 39.51 9.37 -26.79
CA GLU A 570 39.22 8.48 -27.91
C GLU A 570 38.38 7.27 -27.47
N PHE A 571 38.71 6.63 -26.34
CA PHE A 571 37.86 5.62 -25.71
C PHE A 571 36.43 6.13 -25.46
N TYR A 572 36.31 7.34 -24.91
CA TYR A 572 34.99 7.94 -24.61
C TYR A 572 34.19 8.22 -25.89
N ARG A 573 34.86 8.74 -26.93
CA ARG A 573 34.26 8.98 -28.25
C ARG A 573 33.73 7.68 -28.86
N GLN A 574 34.57 6.66 -28.95
CA GLN A 574 34.22 5.35 -29.50
C GLN A 574 33.10 4.68 -28.70
N TYR A 575 33.11 4.80 -27.37
CA TYR A 575 32.00 4.33 -26.54
C TYR A 575 30.69 5.05 -26.88
N CYS A 576 30.71 6.38 -27.01
CA CYS A 576 29.50 7.15 -27.32
C CYS A 576 28.94 6.83 -28.71
N GLU A 577 29.81 6.62 -29.69
CA GLU A 577 29.44 6.18 -31.04
C GLU A 577 28.80 4.79 -31.01
N ALA A 578 29.47 3.81 -30.40
CA ALA A 578 28.93 2.46 -30.27
C ALA A 578 27.65 2.39 -29.42
N TYR A 579 27.47 3.30 -28.46
CA TYR A 579 26.28 3.37 -27.60
C TYR A 579 25.14 4.20 -28.21
N GLY A 580 25.37 4.93 -29.30
CA GLY A 580 24.37 5.74 -29.99
C GLY A 580 23.95 7.00 -29.23
N VAL A 581 24.89 7.67 -28.55
CA VAL A 581 24.61 8.90 -27.77
C VAL A 581 25.52 10.06 -28.18
N ALA A 582 24.96 11.28 -28.15
CA ALA A 582 25.74 12.49 -28.42
C ALA A 582 26.74 12.74 -27.27
N GLY A 583 28.03 12.50 -27.51
CA GLY A 583 29.07 12.50 -26.47
C GLY A 583 29.14 13.79 -25.63
N HIS A 584 28.96 14.96 -26.25
CA HIS A 584 28.97 16.27 -25.59
C HIS A 584 27.77 16.52 -24.66
N GLU A 585 26.63 15.91 -24.94
CA GLU A 585 25.44 16.00 -24.09
C GLU A 585 25.48 14.91 -23.01
N TYR A 586 25.94 13.72 -23.38
CA TYR A 586 26.01 12.56 -22.51
C TYR A 586 27.01 12.74 -21.37
N ILE A 587 28.13 13.44 -21.63
CA ILE A 587 29.15 13.71 -20.61
C ILE A 587 28.59 14.50 -19.42
N LYS A 588 27.57 15.34 -19.62
CA LYS A 588 26.90 16.10 -18.55
C LYS A 588 26.23 15.17 -17.53
N LYS A 589 25.79 13.98 -17.98
CA LYS A 589 25.20 12.94 -17.13
C LYS A 589 26.28 12.07 -16.45
N VAL A 590 27.46 11.94 -17.06
CA VAL A 590 28.59 11.13 -16.58
C VAL A 590 29.49 11.90 -15.59
N ALA A 591 29.72 13.20 -15.83
CA ALA A 591 30.61 14.06 -15.04
C ALA A 591 30.35 14.05 -13.52
N PRO A 592 29.09 14.10 -13.02
CA PRO A 592 28.82 14.02 -11.59
C PRO A 592 29.30 12.72 -10.93
N TRP A 593 29.43 11.64 -11.71
CA TRP A 593 29.97 10.36 -11.24
C TRP A 593 31.49 10.35 -11.21
N ILE A 594 32.14 10.92 -12.24
CA ILE A 594 33.60 11.11 -12.29
C ILE A 594 34.05 11.89 -11.05
N ASP A 595 33.45 13.07 -10.81
CA ASP A 595 33.76 13.92 -9.64
C ASP A 595 33.59 13.18 -8.31
N ARG A 596 32.52 12.38 -8.21
CA ARG A 596 32.21 11.61 -7.01
C ARG A 596 33.24 10.52 -6.74
N PHE A 597 33.70 9.83 -7.78
CA PHE A 597 34.68 8.77 -7.63
C PHE A 597 36.06 9.37 -7.35
N GLN A 598 36.46 10.45 -8.03
CA GLN A 598 37.70 11.18 -7.75
C GLN A 598 37.77 11.69 -6.30
N LYS A 599 36.72 12.35 -5.78
CA LYS A 599 36.69 12.81 -4.37
C LYS A 599 36.87 11.71 -3.32
N LYS A 600 36.60 10.46 -3.68
CA LYS A 600 36.72 9.31 -2.78
C LYS A 600 38.14 8.73 -2.75
N HIS A 601 38.94 9.02 -3.77
CA HIS A 601 40.35 8.66 -3.91
C HIS A 601 41.18 9.95 -3.73
N LYS A 602 41.42 10.35 -2.47
CA LYS A 602 42.22 11.55 -2.15
C LYS A 602 43.62 11.45 -2.77
N GLU A 603 44.05 12.55 -3.40
CA GLU A 603 45.42 12.88 -3.81
C GLU A 603 46.16 11.77 -4.58
N LYS A 604 45.98 11.71 -5.91
CA LYS A 604 47.09 11.25 -6.75
C LYS A 604 47.13 11.80 -8.18
N TYR A 605 46.01 12.09 -8.85
CA TYR A 605 46.05 12.66 -10.22
C TYR A 605 44.88 13.61 -10.50
N ASN A 606 45.20 14.78 -11.05
CA ASN A 606 44.31 15.94 -11.20
C ASN A 606 43.66 15.96 -12.59
N ILE A 607 42.66 15.10 -12.83
CA ILE A 607 41.86 15.17 -14.06
C ILE A 607 40.62 16.02 -13.80
N HIS A 608 40.68 17.24 -14.30
CA HIS A 608 39.51 18.12 -14.39
C HIS A 608 38.59 17.62 -15.53
N PRO A 609 37.26 17.56 -15.36
CA PRO A 609 36.32 17.18 -16.43
C PRO A 609 36.49 18.00 -17.72
N SER A 610 37.03 19.21 -17.61
CA SER A 610 37.39 20.08 -18.73
C SER A 610 38.55 19.56 -19.59
N LYS A 611 39.45 18.70 -19.08
CA LYS A 611 40.53 18.10 -19.88
C LYS A 611 40.06 16.94 -20.77
N VAL A 612 38.93 16.31 -20.43
CA VAL A 612 38.25 15.30 -21.27
C VAL A 612 37.38 15.98 -22.35
N LEU A 613 37.17 17.30 -22.25
CA LEU A 613 36.20 18.09 -23.03
C LEU A 613 36.78 19.36 -23.68
N ASN A 614 38.09 19.45 -23.94
CA ASN A 614 38.66 20.60 -24.65
C ASN A 614 38.31 20.65 -26.16
N CYS A 615 37.14 20.16 -26.54
CA CYS A 615 36.47 20.48 -27.78
C CYS A 615 34.97 20.67 -27.50
N CYS A 616 34.42 21.81 -27.94
CA CYS A 616 33.03 22.26 -27.84
C CYS A 616 32.70 23.20 -26.64
N ALA A 617 32.78 24.50 -26.96
CA ALA A 617 32.38 25.64 -26.17
C ALA A 617 30.87 25.72 -25.87
N CYS A 618 30.51 26.21 -24.67
CA CYS A 618 29.55 27.32 -24.47
C CYS A 618 29.35 27.62 -22.97
N LYS A 619 29.75 28.82 -22.54
CA LYS A 619 29.28 29.50 -21.34
C LYS A 619 28.18 30.48 -21.74
N LYS A 620 27.09 30.54 -20.98
CA LYS A 620 26.12 31.67 -20.76
C LYS A 620 25.06 31.13 -19.78
N GLY A 621 24.57 31.78 -18.72
CA GLY A 621 24.80 33.08 -18.06
C GLY A 621 23.60 33.26 -17.09
N ILE A 622 23.84 33.68 -15.83
CA ILE A 622 22.83 34.24 -14.91
C ILE A 622 23.55 35.30 -14.06
N GLY A 623 22.90 36.45 -13.85
CA GLY A 623 23.49 37.69 -13.35
C GLY A 623 24.06 37.64 -11.94
N SER A 624 24.97 38.56 -11.65
CA SER A 624 25.60 38.74 -10.34
C SER A 624 24.64 39.41 -9.35
N HIS A 625 24.31 38.72 -8.26
CA HIS A 625 23.64 39.31 -7.10
C HIS A 625 24.62 40.16 -6.28
N ASP A 626 24.12 41.30 -5.77
CA ASP A 626 24.88 42.23 -4.93
C ASP A 626 25.17 41.61 -3.55
N LYS A 627 26.38 41.81 -3.02
CA LYS A 627 26.89 41.07 -1.84
C LYS A 627 26.39 41.61 -0.49
N ASN A 628 25.74 42.76 -0.47
CA ASN A 628 25.42 43.47 0.77
C ASN A 628 23.98 43.24 1.30
N GLY A 629 23.09 42.63 0.51
CA GLY A 629 21.70 42.37 0.89
C GLY A 629 21.34 40.89 1.08
N LEU A 630 20.24 40.60 1.78
CA LEU A 630 19.74 39.23 1.98
C LEU A 630 19.11 38.70 0.68
N ASN A 631 19.67 37.62 0.12
CA ASN A 631 19.19 37.01 -1.12
C ASN A 631 18.23 35.84 -0.84
N ILE A 632 16.97 35.96 -1.29
CA ILE A 632 15.91 34.98 -1.06
C ILE A 632 15.43 34.38 -2.38
N LEU A 633 15.44 33.05 -2.49
CA LEU A 633 14.72 32.32 -3.53
C LEU A 633 13.35 31.89 -3.01
N LEU A 634 12.27 32.44 -3.58
CA LEU A 634 10.89 32.15 -3.20
C LEU A 634 10.20 31.28 -4.26
N LEU A 635 9.92 30.02 -3.91
CA LEU A 635 9.23 29.05 -4.76
C LEU A 635 7.76 28.92 -4.35
N ARG A 636 6.85 29.28 -5.26
CA ARG A 636 5.41 29.32 -5.00
C ARG A 636 4.62 28.42 -5.93
N ARG A 637 3.43 28.02 -5.51
CA ARG A 637 2.49 27.31 -6.38
C ARG A 637 1.86 28.29 -7.40
N ARG A 638 1.82 27.91 -8.69
CA ARG A 638 1.13 28.69 -9.74
C ARG A 638 -0.39 28.80 -9.51
N ASP A 639 -0.98 27.79 -8.89
CA ASP A 639 -2.44 27.66 -8.68
C ASP A 639 -2.90 28.19 -7.31
N ALA A 640 -2.16 29.12 -6.68
CA ALA A 640 -2.59 29.68 -5.41
C ALA A 640 -3.94 30.39 -5.64
N LYS A 641 -5.02 29.80 -5.11
CA LYS A 641 -6.42 30.28 -5.23
C LYS A 641 -6.66 31.69 -4.69
N TYR A 642 -5.62 32.27 -4.12
CA TYR A 642 -5.53 33.62 -3.65
C TYR A 642 -4.21 34.15 -4.20
N THR A 643 -4.28 35.24 -4.94
CA THR A 643 -3.15 36.00 -5.48
C THR A 643 -2.44 36.74 -4.35
N PHE A 644 -2.11 36.02 -3.26
CA PHE A 644 -1.46 36.60 -2.10
C PHE A 644 -0.04 36.98 -2.46
N LYS A 645 0.35 38.20 -2.14
CA LYS A 645 1.60 38.84 -2.49
C LYS A 645 2.62 38.66 -1.35
N LEU A 646 3.16 37.44 -1.20
CA LEU A 646 4.06 37.10 -0.09
C LEU A 646 5.40 37.83 -0.23
N LEU A 647 5.79 38.59 0.79
CA LEU A 647 6.99 39.43 0.82
C LEU A 647 7.01 40.47 -0.33
N GLU A 648 5.88 41.09 -0.65
CA GLU A 648 5.84 42.17 -1.65
C GLU A 648 5.94 43.55 -1.02
N ASN A 649 5.53 43.73 0.23
CA ASN A 649 5.52 45.02 0.92
C ASN A 649 6.74 45.25 1.83
N VAL A 650 7.82 44.51 1.56
CA VAL A 650 9.05 44.59 2.35
C VAL A 650 9.94 45.71 1.81
N ALA A 651 10.29 46.68 2.67
CA ALA A 651 11.29 47.71 2.37
C ALA A 651 12.69 47.28 2.87
N GLY A 652 13.75 47.55 2.08
CA GLY A 652 15.16 47.35 2.47
C GLY A 652 16.05 46.64 1.45
N GLU A 653 17.32 46.42 1.79
CA GLU A 653 18.36 45.69 1.02
C GLU A 653 18.09 44.16 0.95
N ILE A 654 16.94 43.75 0.40
CA ILE A 654 16.55 42.34 0.28
C ILE A 654 16.22 42.03 -1.18
N ASN A 655 16.98 41.12 -1.76
CA ASN A 655 16.76 40.66 -3.13
C ASN A 655 15.91 39.38 -3.10
N ILE A 656 14.73 39.41 -3.74
CA ILE A 656 13.81 38.26 -3.75
C ILE A 656 13.53 37.79 -5.19
N ASP A 657 14.06 36.62 -5.51
CA ASP A 657 13.78 35.92 -6.77
C ASP A 657 12.55 35.04 -6.61
N ARG A 658 11.50 35.31 -7.42
CA ARG A 658 10.19 34.67 -7.27
C ARG A 658 9.89 33.76 -8.45
N TYR A 659 9.59 32.50 -8.16
CA TYR A 659 9.23 31.51 -9.18
C TYR A 659 7.92 30.79 -8.86
N TYR A 660 7.01 30.77 -9.84
CA TYR A 660 5.72 30.10 -9.75
C TYR A 660 5.76 28.73 -10.44
N LEU A 661 5.69 27.67 -9.65
CA LEU A 661 5.83 26.29 -10.10
C LEU A 661 4.46 25.69 -10.43
N SER A 662 4.38 25.11 -11.62
CA SER A 662 3.28 24.25 -12.04
C SER A 662 3.24 22.96 -11.22
N ARG A 663 2.11 22.26 -11.28
CA ARG A 663 1.96 20.97 -10.60
C ARG A 663 2.98 19.90 -11.04
N SER A 664 3.42 19.92 -12.31
CA SER A 664 4.43 18.98 -12.83
C SER A 664 5.82 19.32 -12.28
N GLN A 665 6.18 20.60 -12.26
CA GLN A 665 7.43 21.10 -11.66
C GLN A 665 7.49 20.77 -10.16
N GLN A 666 6.39 20.97 -9.43
CA GLN A 666 6.30 20.58 -8.01
C GLN A 666 6.48 19.08 -7.76
N LYS A 667 6.09 18.20 -8.70
CA LYS A 667 6.30 16.74 -8.59
C LYS A 667 7.74 16.32 -8.89
N CYS A 668 8.49 17.14 -9.63
CA CYS A 668 9.89 16.92 -10.01
C CYS A 668 10.75 18.09 -9.52
N LEU A 669 10.59 18.43 -8.24
CA LEU A 669 11.27 19.56 -7.60
C LEU A 669 12.80 19.37 -7.61
N ASP A 670 13.29 18.14 -7.50
CA ASP A 670 14.72 17.83 -7.60
C ASP A 670 15.32 18.26 -8.95
N GLY A 671 14.65 17.92 -10.06
CA GLY A 671 15.09 18.33 -11.39
C GLY A 671 14.92 19.84 -11.61
N TYR A 672 13.86 20.44 -11.07
CA TYR A 672 13.63 21.88 -11.20
C TYR A 672 14.65 22.71 -10.43
N LEU A 673 15.04 22.28 -9.22
CA LEU A 673 16.03 22.96 -8.39
C LEU A 673 17.44 22.97 -9.00
N GLN A 674 17.74 22.07 -9.94
CA GLN A 674 19.03 22.04 -10.66
C GLN A 674 19.23 23.25 -11.58
N ASN A 675 18.16 23.98 -11.91
CA ASN A 675 18.24 25.20 -12.71
C ASN A 675 18.78 26.40 -11.92
N PHE A 676 18.97 26.27 -10.61
CA PHE A 676 19.39 27.37 -9.73
C PHE A 676 20.73 27.05 -9.06
N ASN A 677 21.60 28.05 -8.97
CA ASN A 677 22.76 27.99 -8.09
C ASN A 677 22.33 28.31 -6.66
N LEU A 678 21.81 27.32 -5.94
CA LEU A 678 21.26 27.49 -4.59
C LEU A 678 22.24 28.08 -3.54
N LYS A 679 23.53 28.22 -3.86
CA LYS A 679 24.53 28.85 -2.99
C LYS A 679 24.50 30.38 -3.02
N GLU A 680 23.85 30.98 -4.03
CA GLU A 680 23.71 32.43 -4.17
C GLU A 680 22.59 32.99 -3.28
N TYR A 681 21.76 32.12 -2.69
CA TYR A 681 20.66 32.50 -1.84
C TYR A 681 20.94 32.18 -0.37
N ASP A 682 20.76 33.17 0.51
CA ASP A 682 20.83 33.02 1.95
C ASP A 682 19.64 32.24 2.52
N ARG A 683 18.48 32.37 1.85
CA ARG A 683 17.23 31.70 2.23
C ARG A 683 16.52 31.16 1.01
N ILE A 684 16.00 29.94 1.14
CA ILE A 684 15.17 29.30 0.11
C ILE A 684 13.81 29.01 0.74
N VAL A 685 12.82 29.82 0.37
CA VAL A 685 11.47 29.79 0.93
C VAL A 685 10.56 28.99 0.01
N ILE A 686 9.88 27.99 0.56
CA ILE A 686 8.99 27.10 -0.19
C ILE A 686 7.55 27.24 0.32
N ASP A 687 6.69 27.81 -0.53
CA ASP A 687 5.22 27.84 -0.41
C ASP A 687 4.63 26.93 -1.50
N LEU A 688 4.87 25.62 -1.35
CA LEU A 688 4.46 24.59 -2.31
C LEU A 688 3.51 23.59 -1.66
N LYS A 689 2.72 22.90 -2.48
CA LYS A 689 1.74 21.95 -1.99
C LYS A 689 2.41 20.75 -1.34
N TRP A 690 2.37 20.65 -0.01
CA TRP A 690 2.99 19.57 0.78
C TRP A 690 2.79 18.17 0.20
N SER A 691 1.56 17.86 -0.23
CA SER A 691 1.21 16.54 -0.77
C SER A 691 2.05 16.11 -1.99
N LEU A 692 2.63 17.06 -2.74
CA LEU A 692 3.49 16.86 -3.90
C LEU A 692 4.97 16.80 -3.53
N ILE A 693 5.41 17.61 -2.56
CA ILE A 693 6.83 17.72 -2.17
C ILE A 693 7.24 16.70 -1.09
N ARG A 694 6.30 16.12 -0.34
CA ARG A 694 6.56 15.24 0.83
C ARG A 694 7.46 14.02 0.58
N PHE A 695 7.58 13.58 -0.68
CA PHE A 695 8.41 12.45 -1.07
C PHE A 695 9.80 12.84 -1.58
N GLN A 696 10.04 14.14 -1.77
CA GLN A 696 11.23 14.69 -2.40
C GLN A 696 12.21 15.24 -1.35
N THR A 697 12.20 14.67 -0.15
CA THR A 697 13.05 15.09 0.98
C THR A 697 14.54 14.97 0.68
N LYS A 698 14.94 14.19 -0.33
CA LYS A 698 16.35 14.09 -0.75
C LYS A 698 16.86 15.36 -1.42
N ALA A 699 16.03 16.01 -2.22
CA ALA A 699 16.36 17.30 -2.83
C ALA A 699 16.43 18.38 -1.75
N LEU A 700 15.45 18.38 -0.84
CA LEU A 700 15.30 19.43 0.17
C LEU A 700 16.29 19.35 1.35
N LYS A 701 16.65 18.15 1.81
CA LYS A 701 17.40 17.97 3.08
C LYS A 701 18.76 18.66 3.15
N ASN A 702 19.38 18.93 1.99
CA ASN A 702 20.73 19.48 1.87
C ASN A 702 20.72 20.97 1.52
N ILE A 703 19.54 21.56 1.34
CA ILE A 703 19.39 22.99 1.08
C ILE A 703 19.73 23.74 2.36
N ASN A 704 20.74 24.61 2.30
CA ASN A 704 21.05 25.55 3.37
C ASN A 704 20.03 26.70 3.33
N GLY A 705 19.66 27.26 4.47
CA GLY A 705 18.69 28.37 4.47
C GLY A 705 17.24 27.96 4.16
N LEU A 706 16.90 26.66 4.20
CA LEU A 706 15.57 26.18 3.81
C LEU A 706 14.48 26.62 4.80
N VAL A 707 13.48 27.33 4.29
CA VAL A 707 12.27 27.74 5.01
C VAL A 707 11.05 27.13 4.33
N ILE A 708 10.20 26.47 5.11
CA ILE A 708 8.95 25.85 4.63
C ILE A 708 7.78 26.60 5.24
N TYR A 709 7.01 27.26 4.40
CA TYR A 709 5.81 27.99 4.79
C TYR A 709 4.59 27.05 4.66
N GLU A 710 3.97 26.67 5.79
CA GLU A 710 2.97 25.60 5.84
C GLU A 710 1.73 25.97 6.65
N HIS A 711 0.65 26.32 5.93
CA HIS A 711 -0.65 26.61 6.53
C HIS A 711 -1.44 25.36 6.95
N ASP A 712 -1.20 24.19 6.35
CA ASP A 712 -1.96 22.97 6.64
C ASP A 712 -1.37 22.13 7.79
N ALA A 713 -0.35 22.64 8.49
CA ALA A 713 0.38 21.91 9.52
C ALA A 713 -0.51 21.45 10.70
N CYS A 714 -1.59 22.18 11.00
CA CYS A 714 -2.57 21.82 12.03
C CYS A 714 -3.16 20.41 11.83
N GLN A 715 -3.31 19.99 10.56
CA GLN A 715 -3.82 18.67 10.20
C GLN A 715 -2.93 17.52 10.69
N ASN A 716 -1.68 17.80 11.09
CA ASN A 716 -0.81 16.83 11.75
C ASN A 716 -1.42 16.27 13.04
N PHE A 717 -2.20 17.09 13.76
CA PHE A 717 -2.70 16.76 15.09
C PHE A 717 -4.18 16.32 15.11
N MET A 718 -4.86 16.36 13.95
CA MET A 718 -6.27 15.98 13.83
C MET A 718 -6.42 14.48 13.51
N PRO A 719 -6.94 13.63 14.42
CA PRO A 719 -7.05 12.18 14.18
C PRO A 719 -7.90 11.78 12.96
N SER A 720 -8.91 12.60 12.63
CA SER A 720 -9.77 12.42 11.45
C SER A 720 -9.10 12.86 10.14
N SER A 721 -7.97 13.58 10.19
CA SER A 721 -7.29 14.05 8.99
C SER A 721 -6.47 12.94 8.33
N ARG A 722 -6.50 12.91 7.00
CA ARG A 722 -5.60 12.06 6.21
C ARG A 722 -4.13 12.42 6.40
N TYR A 723 -3.81 13.57 6.99
CA TYR A 723 -2.44 14.02 7.27
C TYR A 723 -2.00 13.84 8.72
N TYR A 724 -2.81 13.17 9.55
CA TYR A 724 -2.47 12.86 10.94
C TYR A 724 -1.08 12.23 11.08
N LYS A 725 -0.23 12.84 11.92
CA LYS A 725 1.18 12.52 12.17
C LYS A 725 2.09 12.53 10.93
N LYS A 726 1.67 13.05 9.76
CA LYS A 726 2.48 12.99 8.53
C LYS A 726 3.43 14.17 8.37
N PHE A 727 3.06 15.37 8.82
CA PHE A 727 3.94 16.55 8.76
C PHE A 727 5.17 16.37 9.65
N GLN A 728 4.99 15.95 10.92
CA GLN A 728 6.12 15.69 11.81
C GLN A 728 7.11 14.64 11.25
N ARG A 729 6.61 13.63 10.52
CA ARG A 729 7.45 12.62 9.85
C ARG A 729 8.21 13.18 8.64
N PHE A 730 7.66 14.19 8.00
CA PHE A 730 8.31 14.91 6.91
C PHE A 730 9.38 15.86 7.45
N TYR A 731 9.05 16.70 8.43
CA TYR A 731 10.00 17.63 9.07
C TYR A 731 11.20 16.90 9.69
N ARG A 732 10.98 15.70 10.26
CA ARG A 732 12.07 14.87 10.80
C ARG A 732 13.13 14.46 9.77
N LYS A 733 12.82 14.53 8.48
CA LYS A 733 13.78 14.26 7.39
C LYS A 733 14.51 15.51 6.92
N LEU A 734 14.11 16.68 7.41
CA LEU A 734 14.61 17.99 7.03
C LEU A 734 15.11 18.73 8.30
N PRO A 735 16.17 18.21 8.97
CA PRO A 735 16.63 18.74 10.25
C PRO A 735 17.19 20.17 10.18
N ARG A 736 17.46 20.67 8.96
CA ARG A 736 17.95 22.01 8.64
C ARG A 736 16.86 22.95 8.13
N ALA A 737 15.61 22.51 8.09
CA ALA A 737 14.51 23.36 7.65
C ALA A 737 13.93 24.13 8.85
N ARG A 738 13.73 25.43 8.67
CA ARG A 738 12.80 26.20 9.51
C ARG A 738 11.40 26.01 8.96
N ILE A 739 10.44 25.72 9.83
CA ILE A 739 9.03 25.60 9.46
C ILE A 739 8.30 26.83 9.97
N ILE A 740 7.45 27.42 9.14
CA ILE A 740 6.57 28.53 9.53
C ILE A 740 5.15 28.00 9.49
N CYS A 741 4.46 28.10 10.63
CA CYS A 741 3.09 27.63 10.78
C CYS A 741 2.17 28.78 11.19
N SER A 742 0.92 28.70 10.75
CA SER A 742 -0.08 29.74 11.02
C SER A 742 -0.97 29.52 12.23
N GLY A 743 -0.83 28.41 12.94
CA GLY A 743 -1.58 28.09 14.15
C GLY A 743 -0.67 27.93 15.36
N TRP A 744 -0.89 28.71 16.43
CA TRP A 744 0.02 28.79 17.57
C TRP A 744 0.21 27.44 18.26
N ARG A 745 -0.90 26.72 18.48
CA ARG A 745 -0.88 25.42 19.16
C ARG A 745 -0.14 24.35 18.36
N SER A 746 -0.19 24.45 17.03
CA SER A 746 0.58 23.57 16.15
C SER A 746 2.07 23.87 16.23
N THR A 747 2.42 25.15 16.23
CA THR A 747 3.81 25.62 16.44
C THR A 747 4.35 25.12 17.78
N GLU A 748 3.65 25.38 18.88
CA GLU A 748 4.09 25.01 20.22
C GLU A 748 4.30 23.49 20.35
N ARG A 749 3.38 22.68 19.83
CA ARG A 749 3.52 21.21 19.82
C ARG A 749 4.72 20.75 19.01
N LEU A 750 4.97 21.34 17.83
CA LEU A 750 6.11 20.97 17.01
C LEU A 750 7.45 21.43 17.64
N GLN A 751 7.48 22.59 18.28
CA GLN A 751 8.63 23.06 19.06
C GLN A 751 8.94 22.12 20.22
N LYS A 752 7.93 21.68 20.99
CA LYS A 752 8.07 20.66 22.05
C LYS A 752 8.62 19.32 21.53
N MET A 753 8.39 19.01 20.25
CA MET A 753 8.96 17.83 19.59
C MET A 753 10.41 18.04 19.09
N GLY A 754 10.96 19.24 19.25
CA GLY A 754 12.32 19.62 18.88
C GLY A 754 12.49 20.04 17.41
N PHE A 755 11.43 20.48 16.74
CA PHE A 755 11.52 21.05 15.39
C PHE A 755 11.75 22.57 15.46
N SER A 756 12.54 23.11 14.52
CA SER A 756 12.68 24.56 14.35
C SER A 756 11.42 25.11 13.69
N VAL A 757 10.46 25.57 14.50
CA VAL A 757 9.17 26.08 14.03
C VAL A 757 8.88 27.45 14.62
N ASP A 758 8.40 28.36 13.80
CA ASP A 758 7.94 29.68 14.21
C ASP A 758 6.46 29.87 13.86
N PHE A 759 5.78 30.70 14.66
CA PHE A 759 4.39 31.07 14.45
C PHE A 759 4.33 32.40 13.73
N VAL A 760 3.61 32.44 12.61
CA VAL A 760 3.22 33.68 11.92
C VAL A 760 1.72 33.59 11.64
N PRO A 761 0.88 34.45 12.25
CA PRO A 761 -0.57 34.34 12.14
C PRO A 761 -1.05 34.51 10.70
N LYS A 762 -2.25 33.99 10.42
CA LYS A 762 -2.94 34.31 9.16
C LYS A 762 -3.26 35.80 9.10
N TYR A 763 -3.41 36.30 7.89
CA TYR A 763 -3.65 37.70 7.59
C TYR A 763 -4.73 37.81 6.52
N TYR A 764 -5.37 38.97 6.38
CA TYR A 764 -6.32 39.23 5.31
C TYR A 764 -5.74 40.23 4.30
N ASP A 765 -6.31 40.24 3.10
CA ASP A 765 -5.96 41.21 2.06
C ASP A 765 -6.65 42.55 2.33
N ASP A 766 -5.90 43.46 2.93
CA ASP A 766 -6.33 44.80 3.32
C ASP A 766 -6.48 45.78 2.14
N ILE A 767 -6.12 45.36 0.93
CA ILE A 767 -6.37 46.13 -0.29
C ILE A 767 -7.79 45.86 -0.81
N SER A 768 -8.22 44.58 -0.82
CA SER A 768 -9.52 44.18 -1.39
C SER A 768 -10.65 44.10 -0.35
N LEU A 769 -10.34 44.02 0.94
CA LEU A 769 -11.31 43.86 2.01
C LEU A 769 -11.20 45.01 3.01
N SER A 770 -12.26 45.80 3.10
CA SER A 770 -12.44 46.85 4.10
C SER A 770 -13.91 46.95 4.49
N ASN A 771 -14.19 47.61 5.61
CA ASN A 771 -15.54 47.96 6.00
C ASN A 771 -16.04 49.13 5.14
N MET A 772 -17.04 48.85 4.31
CA MET A 772 -17.62 49.82 3.36
C MET A 772 -18.69 50.73 3.99
N GLY A 773 -19.05 50.52 5.26
CA GLY A 773 -20.08 51.30 5.94
C GLY A 773 -21.50 51.10 5.39
N VAL A 774 -21.73 50.06 4.58
CA VAL A 774 -23.03 49.75 3.99
C VAL A 774 -24.00 49.16 5.01
N ASN A 775 -25.31 49.25 4.73
CA ASN A 775 -26.32 48.63 5.57
C ASN A 775 -26.18 47.09 5.58
N ARG A 776 -26.04 46.51 6.78
CA ARG A 776 -25.89 45.06 6.98
C ARG A 776 -27.25 44.37 7.02
N ASP A 777 -27.74 43.91 5.87
CA ASP A 777 -29.05 43.26 5.74
C ASP A 777 -29.05 41.75 6.05
N ILE A 778 -27.87 41.12 6.16
CA ILE A 778 -27.74 39.69 6.47
C ILE A 778 -27.47 39.51 7.97
N GLY A 779 -28.48 39.05 8.71
CA GLY A 779 -28.37 38.87 10.17
C GLY A 779 -27.26 37.90 10.61
N TYR A 780 -27.34 36.64 10.20
CA TYR A 780 -26.41 35.58 10.64
C TYR A 780 -25.97 34.76 9.44
N ALA A 781 -24.66 34.65 9.21
CA ALA A 781 -24.16 33.91 8.05
C ALA A 781 -22.86 33.15 8.32
N PHE A 782 -22.69 32.06 7.57
CA PHE A 782 -21.43 31.35 7.43
C PHE A 782 -21.05 31.29 5.95
N ILE A 783 -19.82 31.67 5.61
CA ILE A 783 -19.29 31.54 4.24
C ILE A 783 -18.26 30.41 4.18
N GLY A 784 -18.63 29.26 3.61
CA GLY A 784 -17.69 28.15 3.43
C GLY A 784 -18.31 26.81 3.04
N THR A 785 -17.46 25.84 2.70
CA THR A 785 -17.90 24.52 2.25
C THR A 785 -18.16 23.55 3.42
N LEU A 786 -19.34 22.90 3.41
CA LEU A 786 -19.70 21.83 4.36
C LEU A 786 -19.30 20.42 3.91
N LYS A 787 -19.02 20.22 2.61
CA LYS A 787 -18.79 18.89 1.99
C LYS A 787 -17.48 18.18 2.37
N ASN A 788 -16.62 18.77 3.21
CA ASN A 788 -15.30 18.20 3.49
C ASN A 788 -15.33 17.24 4.70
N LYS A 789 -14.99 15.96 4.45
CA LYS A 789 -14.98 14.86 5.44
C LYS A 789 -14.17 15.14 6.71
N ILE A 790 -13.17 16.02 6.66
CA ILE A 790 -12.34 16.41 7.81
C ILE A 790 -13.16 17.21 8.84
N TYR A 791 -14.16 17.95 8.39
CA TYR A 791 -14.91 18.94 9.16
C TYR A 791 -16.36 18.50 9.50
N LYS A 792 -16.60 17.20 9.70
CA LYS A 792 -17.93 16.72 10.14
C LYS A 792 -18.43 17.39 11.43
N LYS A 793 -17.51 17.76 12.32
CA LYS A 793 -17.84 18.49 13.57
C LYS A 793 -18.37 19.89 13.28
N ARG A 794 -17.80 20.61 12.29
CA ARG A 794 -18.28 21.93 11.84
C ARG A 794 -19.72 21.87 11.35
N GLU A 795 -20.04 20.89 10.50
CA GLU A 795 -21.40 20.74 9.97
C GLU A 795 -22.41 20.48 11.10
N LYS A 796 -22.07 19.61 12.06
CA LYS A 796 -22.91 19.36 13.23
C LYS A 796 -23.11 20.63 14.06
N MET A 797 -22.03 21.37 14.30
CA MET A 797 -22.02 22.63 15.06
C MET A 797 -22.97 23.67 14.44
N LEU A 798 -22.78 23.96 13.16
CA LEU A 798 -23.59 24.95 12.43
C LEU A 798 -25.06 24.56 12.36
N LYS A 799 -25.37 23.26 12.17
CA LYS A 799 -26.75 22.75 12.20
C LYS A 799 -27.44 22.92 13.55
N MET A 800 -26.69 22.85 14.65
CA MET A 800 -27.25 23.08 15.99
C MET A 800 -27.49 24.57 16.22
N ILE A 801 -26.53 25.43 15.86
CA ILE A 801 -26.69 26.89 15.93
C ILE A 801 -27.88 27.36 15.07
N SER A 802 -28.06 26.78 13.87
CA SER A 802 -29.17 27.14 12.97
C SER A 802 -30.56 26.77 13.50
N LYS A 803 -30.68 26.01 14.59
CA LYS A 803 -31.96 25.77 15.26
C LYS A 803 -32.41 26.96 16.12
N GLY A 804 -31.46 27.76 16.61
CA GLY A 804 -31.75 28.91 17.47
C GLY A 804 -31.54 30.28 16.81
N LEU A 805 -30.90 30.32 15.64
CA LEU A 805 -30.65 31.52 14.84
C LEU A 805 -30.96 31.24 13.36
N PRO A 806 -31.54 32.18 12.59
CA PRO A 806 -31.78 32.03 11.15
C PRO A 806 -30.46 32.14 10.35
N LEU A 807 -29.58 31.15 10.51
CA LEU A 807 -28.24 31.11 9.92
C LEU A 807 -28.28 30.82 8.42
N ARG A 808 -27.77 31.74 7.61
CA ARG A 808 -27.60 31.58 6.15
C ARG A 808 -26.25 30.95 5.80
N TYR A 809 -26.26 29.99 4.88
CA TYR A 809 -25.05 29.38 4.33
C TYR A 809 -24.77 30.00 2.96
N LEU A 810 -23.71 30.80 2.85
CA LEU A 810 -23.42 31.60 1.67
C LEU A 810 -22.14 31.11 0.96
N SER A 811 -22.04 31.42 -0.32
CA SER A 811 -20.86 31.19 -1.16
C SER A 811 -20.73 32.30 -2.18
N ALA A 812 -19.53 32.82 -2.39
CA ALA A 812 -19.23 33.80 -3.43
C ALA A 812 -18.63 33.12 -4.67
N ALA A 813 -19.00 33.59 -5.86
CA ALA A 813 -18.44 33.19 -7.15
C ALA A 813 -17.21 34.02 -7.54
N SER A 814 -17.10 35.27 -7.08
CA SER A 814 -15.97 36.17 -7.33
C SER A 814 -15.40 36.80 -6.03
N PRO A 815 -14.18 37.37 -6.07
CA PRO A 815 -13.64 38.16 -4.95
C PRO A 815 -14.49 39.38 -4.58
N ASP A 816 -15.06 40.08 -5.58
CA ASP A 816 -15.88 41.28 -5.33
C ASP A 816 -17.19 40.91 -4.62
N GLU A 817 -17.86 39.84 -5.07
CA GLU A 817 -19.05 39.30 -4.41
C GLU A 817 -18.71 38.83 -2.98
N TYR A 818 -17.51 38.28 -2.77
CA TYR A 818 -17.06 37.89 -1.43
C TYR A 818 -16.93 39.09 -0.49
N SER A 819 -16.33 40.18 -0.97
CA SER A 819 -16.20 41.44 -0.22
C SER A 819 -17.56 42.05 0.09
N GLU A 820 -18.47 42.10 -0.89
CA GLU A 820 -19.84 42.60 -0.73
C GLU A 820 -20.61 41.78 0.31
N LEU A 821 -20.56 40.44 0.21
CA LEU A 821 -21.25 39.56 1.15
C LEU A 821 -20.76 39.75 2.59
N LEU A 822 -19.45 39.86 2.80
CA LEU A 822 -18.91 40.13 4.14
C LEU A 822 -19.41 41.48 4.69
N ASN A 823 -19.43 42.52 3.86
CA ASN A 823 -19.90 43.85 4.24
C ASN A 823 -21.40 43.90 4.55
N ARG A 824 -22.19 42.95 4.05
CA ARG A 824 -23.64 42.82 4.33
C ARG A 824 -23.98 42.01 5.58
N ILE A 825 -23.02 41.25 6.13
CA ILE A 825 -23.24 40.36 7.28
C ILE A 825 -23.11 41.12 8.60
N LYS A 826 -24.09 40.98 9.51
CA LYS A 826 -24.00 41.43 10.90
C LYS A 826 -23.16 40.48 11.74
N PHE A 827 -23.60 39.22 11.85
CA PHE A 827 -22.90 38.19 12.62
C PHE A 827 -22.29 37.13 11.71
N PHE A 828 -20.96 37.06 11.67
CA PHE A 828 -20.24 36.02 10.96
C PHE A 828 -20.00 34.83 11.88
N ILE A 829 -20.70 33.73 11.64
CA ILE A 829 -20.64 32.52 12.47
C ILE A 829 -19.52 31.61 11.98
N SER A 830 -18.39 31.59 12.68
CA SER A 830 -17.28 30.68 12.45
C SER A 830 -17.41 29.40 13.27
N ALA A 831 -17.12 28.25 12.63
CA ALA A 831 -17.19 26.92 13.26
C ALA A 831 -15.92 26.11 12.96
N ASP A 832 -14.78 26.66 13.38
CA ASP A 832 -13.46 26.04 13.30
C ASP A 832 -13.25 24.96 14.37
N VAL A 833 -14.16 23.99 14.46
CA VAL A 833 -14.15 22.99 15.55
C VAL A 833 -13.06 21.93 15.34
N GLY A 834 -12.13 21.84 16.29
CA GLY A 834 -11.11 20.78 16.36
C GLY A 834 -9.91 21.00 15.43
N THR A 835 -9.69 22.24 14.99
CA THR A 835 -8.52 22.65 14.18
C THR A 835 -7.34 23.07 15.05
N ASP A 836 -7.57 23.50 16.30
CA ASP A 836 -6.54 24.14 17.13
C ASP A 836 -5.91 25.38 16.43
N GLU A 837 -6.64 25.96 15.47
CA GLU A 837 -6.29 27.17 14.72
C GLU A 837 -7.54 27.93 14.24
N TYR A 838 -7.47 29.27 14.16
CA TYR A 838 -8.47 30.11 13.49
C TYR A 838 -8.22 30.22 11.97
N MET A 839 -9.31 30.31 11.20
CA MET A 839 -9.25 30.50 9.74
C MET A 839 -9.08 31.97 9.35
N ILE A 840 -8.48 32.19 8.17
CA ILE A 840 -8.27 33.52 7.58
C ILE A 840 -9.58 34.33 7.52
N LYS A 841 -10.70 33.65 7.23
CA LYS A 841 -12.03 34.24 7.12
C LYS A 841 -12.52 34.95 8.37
N ASN A 842 -12.00 34.58 9.53
CA ASN A 842 -12.36 35.23 10.77
C ASN A 842 -11.80 36.66 10.80
N PHE A 843 -10.57 36.86 10.30
CA PHE A 843 -9.95 38.18 10.18
C PHE A 843 -10.56 39.00 9.04
N GLU A 844 -10.88 38.35 7.91
CA GLU A 844 -11.62 38.98 6.79
C GLU A 844 -12.98 39.52 7.27
N ALA A 845 -13.73 38.73 8.05
CA ALA A 845 -15.02 39.15 8.61
C ALA A 845 -14.88 40.32 9.60
N LEU A 846 -13.88 40.27 10.49
CA LEU A 846 -13.59 41.38 11.40
C LEU A 846 -13.23 42.66 10.64
N ALA A 847 -12.39 42.57 9.60
CA ALA A 847 -11.97 43.71 8.78
C ALA A 847 -13.11 44.35 8.00
N CYS A 848 -14.06 43.54 7.54
CA CYS A 848 -15.30 44.01 6.91
C CYS A 848 -16.39 44.36 7.94
N GLY A 849 -16.05 44.56 9.22
CA GLY A 849 -16.93 45.07 10.28
C GLY A 849 -18.02 44.10 10.79
N CYS A 850 -17.87 42.79 10.58
CA CYS A 850 -18.78 41.79 11.15
C CYS A 850 -18.52 41.60 12.65
N VAL A 851 -19.55 41.29 13.43
CA VAL A 851 -19.37 40.66 14.73
C VAL A 851 -18.99 39.19 14.51
N LEU A 852 -17.73 38.85 14.74
CA LEU A 852 -17.24 37.48 14.64
C LEU A 852 -17.76 36.65 15.81
N VAL A 853 -18.41 35.52 15.50
CA VAL A 853 -18.82 34.50 16.47
C VAL A 853 -17.99 33.25 16.25
N ALA A 854 -17.00 32.98 17.10
CA ALA A 854 -15.99 31.96 16.85
C ALA A 854 -15.87 30.91 17.95
N TYR A 855 -15.60 29.67 17.55
CA TYR A 855 -15.38 28.56 18.48
C TYR A 855 -14.07 28.74 19.27
N ARG A 856 -14.07 28.46 20.57
CA ARG A 856 -12.87 28.53 21.42
C ARG A 856 -11.82 27.48 21.05
N GLN A 857 -10.60 27.93 20.76
CA GLN A 857 -9.40 27.11 20.58
C GLN A 857 -8.57 26.95 21.87
N LYS A 858 -9.02 27.58 22.98
CA LYS A 858 -8.46 27.56 24.34
C LYS A 858 -7.23 28.44 24.56
N LEU A 859 -6.19 28.33 23.73
CA LEU A 859 -4.89 29.00 23.95
C LEU A 859 -4.49 29.96 22.83
N GLU A 860 -5.22 29.99 21.73
CA GLU A 860 -4.83 30.77 20.56
C GLU A 860 -5.40 32.19 20.59
N GLU A 861 -6.53 32.36 21.26
CA GLU A 861 -7.26 33.61 21.45
C GLU A 861 -6.37 34.68 22.06
N ALA A 862 -5.69 34.35 23.16
CA ALA A 862 -4.76 35.28 23.83
C ALA A 862 -3.58 35.70 22.92
N ARG A 863 -3.12 34.81 22.03
CA ARG A 863 -2.04 35.12 21.08
C ARG A 863 -2.52 35.94 19.89
N LEU A 864 -3.78 35.81 19.52
CA LEU A 864 -4.41 36.59 18.45
C LEU A 864 -5.14 37.84 18.96
N GLY A 865 -5.11 38.12 20.27
CA GLY A 865 -5.84 39.23 20.88
C GLY A 865 -7.37 39.10 20.81
N LEU A 866 -7.91 37.90 20.58
CA LEU A 866 -9.35 37.65 20.60
C LEU A 866 -9.83 37.59 22.06
N VAL A 867 -10.76 38.47 22.41
CA VAL A 867 -11.31 38.59 23.76
C VAL A 867 -12.83 38.51 23.68
N ASP A 868 -13.37 37.51 24.37
CA ASP A 868 -14.80 37.21 24.43
C ASP A 868 -15.62 38.42 24.88
N MET A 869 -16.69 38.74 24.15
CA MET A 869 -17.58 39.88 24.38
C MET A 869 -16.91 41.26 24.34
N VAL A 870 -15.67 41.36 23.84
CA VAL A 870 -14.95 42.64 23.68
C VAL A 870 -14.71 42.96 22.22
N ASN A 871 -14.15 42.03 21.45
CA ASN A 871 -13.87 42.22 20.02
C ASN A 871 -14.36 41.04 19.14
N CYS A 872 -14.90 40.01 19.76
CA CYS A 872 -15.59 38.88 19.14
C CYS A 872 -16.47 38.19 20.19
N ILE A 873 -17.34 37.28 19.76
CA ILE A 873 -18.10 36.38 20.62
C ILE A 873 -17.43 35.01 20.58
N LEU A 874 -16.94 34.52 21.71
CA LEU A 874 -16.33 33.19 21.80
C LEU A 874 -17.30 32.19 22.43
N TYR A 875 -17.37 30.99 21.85
CA TYR A 875 -18.27 29.93 22.34
C TYR A 875 -17.62 28.55 22.35
N SER A 876 -18.08 27.69 23.26
CA SER A 876 -17.69 26.28 23.37
C SER A 876 -18.83 25.34 23.00
N THR A 877 -20.09 25.79 23.10
CA THR A 877 -21.31 25.02 22.80
C THR A 877 -22.25 25.82 21.90
N PRO A 878 -23.15 25.17 21.13
CA PRO A 878 -24.08 25.90 20.26
C PRO A 878 -25.05 26.76 21.07
N GLU A 879 -25.45 26.31 22.25
CA GLU A 879 -26.36 27.02 23.14
C GLU A 879 -25.73 28.33 23.63
N GLU A 880 -24.45 28.28 24.04
CA GLU A 880 -23.68 29.47 24.44
C GLU A 880 -23.56 30.48 23.28
N ALA A 881 -23.35 30.00 22.06
CA ALA A 881 -23.29 30.86 20.88
C ALA A 881 -24.62 31.59 20.67
N ILE A 882 -25.75 30.86 20.73
CA ILE A 882 -27.09 31.42 20.54
C ILE A 882 -27.41 32.45 21.63
N GLU A 883 -27.14 32.13 22.89
CA GLU A 883 -27.40 33.01 24.04
C GLU A 883 -26.65 34.34 23.92
N LYS A 884 -25.33 34.27 23.68
CA LYS A 884 -24.50 35.47 23.57
C LYS A 884 -24.86 36.31 22.36
N VAL A 885 -25.15 35.68 21.23
CA VAL A 885 -25.61 36.39 20.04
C VAL A 885 -26.93 37.11 20.32
N LYS A 886 -27.91 36.47 20.98
CA LYS A 886 -29.17 37.13 21.36
C LYS A 886 -28.93 38.32 22.31
N LYS A 887 -28.03 38.17 23.29
CA LYS A 887 -27.65 39.24 24.22
C LYS A 887 -27.00 40.45 23.52
N VAL A 888 -26.16 40.20 22.52
CA VAL A 888 -25.56 41.28 21.72
C VAL A 888 -26.59 41.90 20.78
N SER A 889 -27.45 41.09 20.16
CA SER A 889 -28.55 41.57 19.30
C SER A 889 -29.57 42.43 20.03
N SER A 890 -29.73 42.30 21.35
CA SER A 890 -30.65 43.13 22.15
C SER A 890 -30.05 44.49 22.56
N SER A 891 -28.79 44.77 22.24
CA SER A 891 -28.11 46.03 22.58
C SER A 891 -27.30 46.53 21.38
N GLN A 892 -27.83 47.54 20.69
CA GLN A 892 -27.18 48.14 19.52
C GLN A 892 -25.78 48.68 19.85
N SER A 893 -25.63 49.34 21.00
CA SER A 893 -24.34 49.88 21.46
C SER A 893 -23.30 48.78 21.75
N LEU A 894 -23.71 47.64 22.32
CA LEU A 894 -22.82 46.51 22.55
C LEU A 894 -22.40 45.86 21.22
N LEU A 895 -23.32 45.72 20.27
CA LEU A 895 -23.06 45.19 18.93
C LEU A 895 -22.03 46.05 18.19
N GLU A 896 -22.25 47.35 18.14
CA GLU A 896 -21.35 48.31 17.46
C GLU A 896 -19.97 48.35 18.11
N ASN A 897 -19.91 48.34 19.45
CA ASN A 897 -18.64 48.33 20.18
C ASN A 897 -17.81 47.05 19.91
N ILE A 898 -18.45 45.87 19.91
CA ILE A 898 -17.77 44.61 19.61
C ILE A 898 -17.28 44.60 18.16
N ALA A 899 -18.12 45.03 17.20
CA ALA A 899 -17.75 45.10 15.80
C ALA A 899 -16.56 46.06 15.57
N TYR A 900 -16.62 47.26 16.14
CA TYR A 900 -15.56 48.27 16.04
C TYR A 900 -14.23 47.78 16.63
N LYS A 901 -14.25 47.22 17.85
CA LYS A 901 -13.05 46.64 18.47
C LYS A 901 -12.52 45.43 17.70
N GLY A 902 -13.41 44.68 17.06
CA GLY A 902 -13.08 43.60 16.14
C GLY A 902 -12.33 44.10 14.91
N GLU A 903 -12.82 45.16 14.27
CA GLU A 903 -12.18 45.82 13.14
C GLU A 903 -10.80 46.39 13.52
N LEU A 904 -10.69 47.05 14.68
CA LEU A 904 -9.41 47.54 15.20
C LEU A 904 -8.40 46.40 15.42
N LEU A 905 -8.86 45.24 15.90
CA LEU A 905 -8.01 44.06 16.04
C LEU A 905 -7.54 43.56 14.67
N ALA A 906 -8.44 43.52 13.68
CA ALA A 906 -8.12 43.05 12.33
C ALA A 906 -6.97 43.81 11.70
N LYS A 907 -6.86 45.14 11.93
CA LYS A 907 -5.76 45.99 11.44
C LYS A 907 -4.34 45.52 11.84
N LYS A 908 -4.20 44.61 12.81
CA LYS A 908 -2.92 43.97 13.18
C LYS A 908 -2.54 42.79 12.28
N TYR A 909 -3.46 42.32 11.44
CA TYR A 909 -3.35 41.13 10.60
C TYR A 909 -3.51 41.47 9.10
N THR A 910 -2.96 42.60 8.68
CA THR A 910 -2.90 43.04 7.28
C THR A 910 -1.77 42.36 6.52
N THR A 911 -1.74 42.53 5.19
CA THR A 911 -0.66 42.00 4.33
C THR A 911 0.70 42.56 4.76
N LYS A 912 0.78 43.86 5.04
CA LYS A 912 2.03 44.51 5.47
C LYS A 912 2.55 43.93 6.79
N CYS A 913 1.71 43.86 7.82
CA CYS A 913 2.10 43.31 9.12
C CYS A 913 2.52 41.84 9.01
N HIS A 914 1.88 41.08 8.12
CA HIS A 914 2.26 39.69 7.87
C HIS A 914 3.64 39.57 7.22
N ASP A 915 3.91 40.36 6.18
CA ASP A 915 5.21 40.35 5.49
C ASP A 915 6.35 40.74 6.44
N GLU A 916 6.14 41.74 7.29
CA GLU A 916 7.10 42.15 8.34
C GLU A 916 7.36 41.01 9.34
N ALA A 917 6.30 40.37 9.85
CA ALA A 917 6.43 39.25 10.78
C ALA A 917 7.10 38.02 10.13
N LEU A 918 6.79 37.75 8.87
CA LEU A 918 7.36 36.65 8.11
C LEU A 918 8.86 36.88 7.86
N LEU A 919 9.23 38.09 7.46
CA LEU A 919 10.63 38.46 7.25
C LEU A 919 11.43 38.37 8.55
N ALA A 920 10.89 38.86 9.66
CA ALA A 920 11.53 38.76 10.97
C ALA A 920 11.84 37.30 11.34
N VAL A 921 10.97 36.36 10.97
CA VAL A 921 11.18 34.91 11.17
C VAL A 921 12.18 34.31 10.19
N ILE A 922 12.13 34.72 8.91
CA ILE A 922 13.07 34.27 7.88
C ILE A 922 14.50 34.69 8.22
N ASN A 923 14.68 35.89 8.78
CA ASN A 923 15.99 36.44 9.13
C ASN A 923 16.66 35.74 10.31
N LYS A 924 15.90 35.11 11.21
CA LYS A 924 16.47 34.36 12.35
C LYS A 924 17.45 33.27 11.89
N ASP A 925 18.54 33.11 12.62
CA ASP A 925 19.50 32.02 12.42
C ASP A 925 18.85 30.64 12.54
N ILE A 926 19.05 29.80 11.52
CA ILE A 926 18.48 28.45 11.49
C ILE A 926 19.29 27.55 12.43
N GLN A 927 18.79 27.39 13.65
CA GLN A 927 19.37 26.48 14.63
C GLN A 927 19.31 25.04 14.11
N GLN A 928 20.46 24.36 14.10
CA GLN A 928 20.50 22.95 13.74
C GLN A 928 19.83 22.12 14.83
N THR A 929 18.84 21.31 14.44
CA THR A 929 18.24 20.35 15.36
C THR A 929 19.25 19.23 15.66
N ASN A 930 19.99 19.35 16.77
CA ASN A 930 21.10 18.47 17.15
C ASN A 930 20.71 17.04 17.57
N LYS A 931 19.44 16.64 17.49
CA LYS A 931 19.03 15.26 17.83
C LYS A 931 19.38 14.28 16.70
N ARG A 932 20.62 13.77 16.71
CA ARG A 932 20.94 12.47 16.10
C ARG A 932 20.22 11.38 16.89
N TYR A 933 19.00 11.06 16.48
CA TYR A 933 18.27 9.92 17.04
C TYR A 933 19.03 8.62 16.80
N SER A 934 19.31 7.90 17.89
CA SER A 934 19.97 6.61 17.86
C SER A 934 19.14 5.61 17.02
N VAL A 935 19.73 4.48 16.65
CA VAL A 935 18.96 3.37 16.05
C VAL A 935 17.83 2.94 16.99
N PHE A 936 18.08 3.01 18.31
CA PHE A 936 17.10 2.76 19.35
C PHE A 936 15.96 3.77 19.37
N ASP A 937 16.19 5.07 19.15
CA ASP A 937 15.09 6.06 19.09
C ASP A 937 14.24 5.93 17.83
N ARG A 938 14.84 5.46 16.73
CA ARG A 938 14.12 5.13 15.49
C ARG A 938 13.28 3.87 15.66
N LEU A 939 13.78 2.87 16.39
CA LEU A 939 13.06 1.68 16.80
C LEU A 939 11.97 2.02 17.82
N ARG A 940 12.26 2.84 18.83
CA ARG A 940 11.33 3.32 19.86
C ARG A 940 10.23 4.16 19.24
N GLY A 941 10.53 5.05 18.30
CA GLY A 941 9.51 5.79 17.55
C GLY A 941 8.65 4.90 16.64
N PHE A 942 9.21 3.81 16.12
CA PHE A 942 8.48 2.78 15.36
C PHE A 942 7.62 1.89 16.27
N LEU A 943 8.10 1.56 17.47
CA LEU A 943 7.41 0.79 18.51
C LEU A 943 6.32 1.63 19.20
N LEU A 944 6.56 2.92 19.44
CA LEU A 944 5.60 3.90 19.99
C LEU A 944 4.54 4.35 18.98
N ASP A 945 4.79 4.27 17.67
CA ASP A 945 3.74 4.43 16.65
C ASP A 945 2.83 3.18 16.57
N HIS A 946 3.29 2.08 17.17
CA HIS A 946 2.67 0.76 17.19
C HIS A 946 2.36 0.29 18.61
N THR A 947 2.42 1.16 19.63
CA THR A 947 2.16 0.80 21.04
C THR A 947 0.74 0.33 21.27
N PHE A 948 -0.20 0.67 20.39
CA PHE A 948 -1.53 0.04 20.41
C PHE A 948 -1.48 -1.49 20.20
N LEU A 949 -0.40 -2.02 19.59
CA LEU A 949 -0.16 -3.46 19.49
C LEU A 949 0.64 -3.99 20.68
N LEU A 950 1.50 -3.20 21.34
CA LEU A 950 2.25 -3.65 22.51
C LEU A 950 1.37 -3.68 23.78
N ASP A 951 0.51 -2.68 23.99
CA ASP A 951 -0.42 -2.63 25.14
C ASP A 951 -1.51 -3.71 25.08
N VAL A 952 -1.85 -4.19 23.88
CA VAL A 952 -2.79 -5.31 23.67
C VAL A 952 -2.09 -6.67 23.75
N THR A 953 -0.76 -6.69 23.87
CA THR A 953 0.02 -7.93 24.04
C THR A 953 0.53 -8.09 25.48
N ILE A 954 0.57 -7.00 26.26
CA ILE A 954 0.98 -6.99 27.68
C ILE A 954 -0.22 -7.07 28.63
N ARG A 955 -1.43 -6.70 28.18
CA ARG A 955 -2.71 -7.14 28.79
C ARG A 955 -3.25 -8.33 28.02
#